data_AF-A0A087D1M6-F1
#
_entry.id   AF-A0A087D1M6-F1
#
_cell.length_a   1.000
_cell.length_b   1.000
_cell.length_c   1.000
_cell.angle_alpha   90.00
_cell.angle_beta   90.00
_cell.angle_gamma   90.00
#
_symmetry.space_group_name_H-M   'P 1'
#
loop_
_entity.id
_entity.type
_entity.pdbx_description
1 polymer ?
#
loop_
_entity_poly.entity_id
_entity_poly.type
_entity_poly.pdbx_seq_one_letter_code
_entity_poly.pdbx_strand_id
1 'polypeptide(L)'
;MNLHPRTRILACIVGLATLVMATNGIAYAEQPHQSTAAAVIRKLPYSDTQAVPTSEGTVQNIADSTRKATRESNLDQSDPSDSDAGGSQPDGVGGLLAEGQIVNGVHDIEDPATSIYVGGNMTYHNNVETEGSIVVDGNLSIERHMPESLLAGKVMWGMGFNPPAGADMITVGGEFRNHTGERPQWVSGSARFGGKVAWGDGRETDANGRRPLYLATHGNMTEMGWNADASQVKSWAYPDLPATAKIIHGLGKTEALRANIDGKGGIVDYNDYVDKTLRPLSRQLVSLSANGSISFEKAPDEDTHVFFDDYAVSIRDEGRIVFQGTGKPEKQVFLLDLDALKAAGTTYGVNQWSLDFRDLPDGQAIVINVSGSGERIWSPGWRIWVNGENHSTAINARGDSWSRFRDISSRIMWNYPDVSHLTLDYSHGTLNKDGYGVSAGGNVYGTVLGKGSLFPGSILLPNGDMTDYADTNGRLLIGGNLDFDVWEHHNAPWVGFDEPQRFTLLGSTRADASQASYAGDKAVHDTLTLRSASSNGQGTTIFDLQVTGLSLTLSYRSSSGNVSRSDPKTFTSATVPKSGSVITLKSPDFVPADLGLDSWMAGEYWFDVSGADIHIKDASKGVQSSLVRTASLDGSNDAAERFVISPDTLSLGLTTKANPNDASTGNANTVTDTISLTNNGAVEILVRTIHITLNYPSSEGIIHSTKTVSDIRIPSQSVVKVDSPGFVPADLGFTGNWHQNLQEADRYWFDVAIDPANVVDASGAVVPLASSATHDGRTDPEEQFQVLAGIHQARTEAANTFRFAGGADAVHDSIIMEFDAVPSLQIVSTLNWCSDAEGVRAERSVAKNAMVQAQGTSKGPEFIPDDFGWDTWKAGRYWYDLTITDQQGVFGLKPLLGIDIDEEQWSAVEPPALPMTGIPYDMGRIALTCSGISAVAVAAGAMLASRKHHSNASRRKYRHSRQGVH
;
A
#
# COMPACT_ATOMS: atom_id res chain seq x y z
N MET A 1 -16.53 37.95 35.38
CA MET A 1 -16.09 39.02 36.31
C MET A 1 -14.60 38.84 36.57
N ASN A 2 -13.86 39.92 36.81
CA ASN A 2 -12.40 39.92 36.77
C ASN A 2 -11.75 39.99 38.17
N LEU A 3 -10.40 39.96 38.18
CA LEU A 3 -9.46 40.38 39.23
C LEU A 3 -8.97 39.32 40.24
N HIS A 4 -7.78 38.76 39.96
CA HIS A 4 -6.48 39.15 40.58
C HIS A 4 -6.42 39.62 42.06
N PRO A 5 -5.21 39.63 42.68
CA PRO A 5 -4.11 38.65 42.66
C PRO A 5 -3.49 38.49 44.07
N ARG A 6 -2.37 37.76 44.24
CA ARG A 6 -1.32 38.09 45.25
C ARG A 6 0.08 37.65 44.80
N THR A 7 1.11 38.29 45.35
CA THR A 7 2.48 38.26 44.80
C THR A 7 3.56 38.46 45.87
N ARG A 8 4.68 37.73 45.73
CA ARG A 8 6.09 38.20 45.91
C ARG A 8 6.72 38.33 47.33
N ILE A 9 8.07 38.38 47.31
CA ILE A 9 9.08 38.79 48.33
C ILE A 9 9.23 37.91 49.61
N LEU A 10 10.39 37.76 50.32
CA LEU A 10 11.73 38.42 50.28
C LEU A 10 12.88 37.61 50.96
N ALA A 11 14.07 37.51 50.30
CA ALA A 11 15.46 37.51 50.84
C ALA A 11 16.01 36.44 51.84
N CYS A 12 17.33 36.28 52.12
CA CYS A 12 18.62 36.44 51.36
C CYS A 12 19.86 36.00 52.22
N ILE A 13 21.00 35.65 51.57
CA ILE A 13 22.42 35.93 51.99
C ILE A 13 22.95 35.16 53.25
N VAL A 14 24.24 34.78 53.45
CA VAL A 14 25.55 34.99 52.77
C VAL A 14 26.28 33.63 52.54
N GLY A 15 27.26 33.58 51.62
CA GLY A 15 28.37 32.60 51.66
C GLY A 15 29.27 32.71 50.42
N LEU A 16 30.51 33.22 50.55
CA LEU A 16 31.33 33.62 49.39
C LEU A 16 32.84 33.41 49.61
N ALA A 17 33.53 32.76 48.67
CA ALA A 17 35.00 32.71 48.58
C ALA A 17 35.49 32.37 47.15
N THR A 18 36.63 32.94 46.76
CA THR A 18 37.45 32.62 45.56
C THR A 18 38.80 32.02 46.06
N LEU A 19 39.83 31.61 45.29
CA LEU A 19 40.35 31.98 43.96
C LEU A 19 41.50 30.99 43.49
N VAL A 20 41.78 30.91 42.17
CA VAL A 20 43.13 30.72 41.51
C VAL A 20 43.85 29.33 41.34
N MET A 21 43.97 28.92 40.05
CA MET A 21 45.10 28.35 39.23
C MET A 21 45.84 26.98 39.41
N ALA A 22 46.18 26.40 38.22
CA ALA A 22 47.44 25.73 37.77
C ALA A 22 47.78 24.27 38.17
N THR A 23 48.57 23.44 37.43
CA THR A 23 48.89 23.24 35.96
C THR A 23 49.69 21.91 35.77
N ASN A 24 49.79 21.36 34.53
CA ASN A 24 50.67 20.25 34.07
C ASN A 24 50.27 18.82 34.55
N GLY A 25 50.65 17.67 33.94
CA GLY A 25 51.60 17.29 32.86
C GLY A 25 52.46 16.08 33.31
N ILE A 26 52.93 15.08 32.54
CA ILE A 26 53.30 14.91 31.10
C ILE A 26 53.24 13.40 30.67
N ALA A 27 53.39 13.12 29.36
CA ALA A 27 53.47 11.86 28.57
C ALA A 27 54.58 10.83 28.99
N TYR A 28 54.96 9.74 28.28
CA TYR A 28 54.94 9.26 26.86
C TYR A 28 54.59 7.74 26.80
N ALA A 29 54.57 6.97 25.69
CA ALA A 29 55.08 7.04 24.29
C ALA A 29 54.11 6.29 23.31
N GLU A 30 54.36 5.90 22.04
CA GLU A 30 55.52 5.94 21.12
C GLU A 30 55.07 6.04 19.62
N GLN A 31 55.77 5.43 18.63
CA GLN A 31 55.53 5.60 17.17
C GLN A 31 56.08 4.42 16.30
N PRO A 32 55.97 4.35 14.92
CA PRO A 32 56.66 5.23 13.94
C PRO A 32 55.92 5.52 12.59
N HIS A 33 56.61 6.21 11.65
CA HIS A 33 56.13 6.75 10.34
C HIS A 33 56.43 5.89 9.08
N GLN A 34 55.70 6.13 7.97
CA GLN A 34 56.15 6.47 6.58
C GLN A 34 55.02 6.23 5.53
N SER A 35 55.15 6.57 4.23
CA SER A 35 55.18 7.90 3.57
C SER A 35 55.27 7.79 2.02
N THR A 36 54.88 8.85 1.28
CA THR A 36 55.23 9.19 -0.13
C THR A 36 54.37 8.72 -1.34
N ALA A 37 54.61 9.41 -2.47
CA ALA A 37 54.35 9.09 -3.88
C ALA A 37 52.97 9.40 -4.50
N ALA A 38 52.90 10.54 -5.20
CA ALA A 38 51.97 10.74 -6.32
C ALA A 38 52.61 10.23 -7.64
N ALA A 39 51.80 9.72 -8.56
CA ALA A 39 52.25 9.29 -9.90
C ALA A 39 51.32 9.83 -11.00
N VAL A 40 51.88 10.61 -11.90
CA VAL A 40 51.25 11.10 -13.15
C VAL A 40 51.34 10.00 -14.21
N ILE A 41 50.37 9.87 -15.14
CA ILE A 41 50.61 9.66 -16.60
C ILE A 41 49.31 9.53 -17.46
N ARG A 42 49.36 10.15 -18.66
CA ARG A 42 48.53 9.97 -19.89
C ARG A 42 47.00 10.25 -19.86
N LYS A 43 46.65 11.39 -20.45
CA LYS A 43 45.56 11.52 -21.44
C LYS A 43 45.89 10.73 -22.73
N LEU A 44 44.93 10.71 -23.67
CA LEU A 44 44.94 10.30 -25.09
C LEU A 44 44.34 8.90 -25.35
N PRO A 45 43.69 8.68 -26.52
CA PRO A 45 42.44 9.36 -26.90
C PRO A 45 41.42 8.36 -27.47
N TYR A 46 40.24 8.85 -27.88
CA TYR A 46 39.51 8.19 -28.97
C TYR A 46 38.89 9.23 -29.90
N SER A 47 39.32 9.22 -31.17
CA SER A 47 38.57 9.77 -32.28
C SER A 47 37.83 8.61 -32.95
N ASP A 48 36.71 8.89 -33.61
CA ASP A 48 36.78 8.91 -35.08
C ASP A 48 35.54 9.56 -35.69
N THR A 49 35.78 10.22 -36.82
CA THR A 49 34.77 10.89 -37.62
C THR A 49 34.08 9.92 -38.57
N GLN A 50 32.79 10.10 -38.80
CA GLN A 50 32.25 9.90 -40.15
C GLN A 50 31.13 10.90 -40.44
N ALA A 51 31.18 11.47 -41.63
CA ALA A 51 30.16 12.37 -42.17
C ALA A 51 29.93 12.02 -43.65
N VAL A 52 28.67 11.87 -44.04
CA VAL A 52 28.23 11.77 -45.44
C VAL A 52 26.90 12.56 -45.53
N PRO A 53 26.71 13.44 -46.54
CA PRO A 53 25.59 14.37 -46.59
C PRO A 53 24.40 13.88 -47.42
N THR A 54 23.26 14.56 -47.26
CA THR A 54 22.20 14.64 -48.27
C THR A 54 21.84 16.11 -48.52
N SER A 55 21.41 16.42 -49.75
CA SER A 55 21.36 17.77 -50.30
C SER A 55 19.95 18.21 -50.70
N GLU A 56 19.71 19.52 -50.60
CA GLU A 56 18.70 20.33 -51.32
C GLU A 56 17.20 19.93 -51.20
N GLY A 57 16.38 20.91 -50.81
CA GLY A 57 14.93 20.74 -50.63
C GLY A 57 14.20 22.05 -50.31
N THR A 58 14.45 23.10 -51.10
CA THR A 58 14.01 24.47 -50.78
C THR A 58 12.50 24.68 -50.86
N VAL A 59 11.85 24.91 -49.72
CA VAL A 59 10.54 25.57 -49.64
C VAL A 59 10.55 26.56 -48.48
N GLN A 60 10.21 27.83 -48.73
CA GLN A 60 10.01 28.81 -47.66
C GLN A 60 8.71 28.51 -46.91
N ASN A 61 8.75 28.52 -45.58
CA ASN A 61 7.60 28.80 -44.73
C ASN A 61 8.06 29.68 -43.57
N ILE A 62 7.75 30.97 -43.63
CA ILE A 62 7.84 31.85 -42.47
C ILE A 62 6.60 31.57 -41.64
N ALA A 63 6.77 30.85 -40.53
CA ALA A 63 5.71 30.54 -39.57
C ALA A 63 6.01 31.23 -38.24
N ASP A 64 4.96 31.77 -37.60
CA ASP A 64 5.10 32.64 -36.43
C ASP A 64 5.84 31.97 -35.27
N SER A 65 6.93 32.58 -34.83
CA SER A 65 7.66 32.21 -33.61
C SER A 65 6.93 32.68 -32.33
N THR A 66 5.62 32.41 -32.24
CA THR A 66 4.79 32.73 -31.07
C THR A 66 4.55 31.47 -30.24
N ARG A 67 5.25 31.38 -29.09
CA ARG A 67 5.13 30.24 -28.17
C ARG A 67 3.79 30.28 -27.43
N LYS A 68 2.75 29.69 -28.03
CA LYS A 68 1.52 29.35 -27.29
C LYS A 68 1.90 28.51 -26.06
N ALA A 69 1.33 28.84 -24.91
CA ALA A 69 1.64 28.16 -23.66
C ALA A 69 1.12 26.72 -23.66
N THR A 70 2.03 25.75 -23.79
CA THR A 70 1.80 24.33 -23.49
C THR A 70 2.57 23.97 -22.22
N ARG A 71 1.93 23.26 -21.29
CA ARG A 71 2.51 22.82 -20.01
C ARG A 71 3.34 21.54 -20.17
N GLU A 72 4.39 21.60 -20.98
CA GLU A 72 5.29 20.46 -21.21
C GLU A 72 6.74 20.88 -20.94
N SER A 73 7.24 20.46 -19.77
CA SER A 73 8.65 20.56 -19.38
C SER A 73 9.38 19.28 -19.78
N ASN A 74 10.40 19.40 -20.64
CA ASN A 74 11.18 18.26 -21.14
C ASN A 74 12.05 17.60 -20.05
N LEU A 75 11.48 16.70 -19.25
CA LEU A 75 12.19 15.74 -18.41
C LEU A 75 11.39 14.42 -18.36
N ASP A 76 11.83 13.43 -19.14
CA ASP A 76 11.37 12.04 -19.06
C ASP A 76 12.51 11.09 -19.50
N GLN A 77 12.38 9.80 -19.20
CA GLN A 77 13.30 8.68 -19.44
C GLN A 77 14.52 8.54 -18.53
N SER A 78 14.30 7.84 -17.41
CA SER A 78 15.26 6.85 -16.87
C SER A 78 14.48 5.69 -16.23
N ASP A 79 14.78 4.45 -16.62
CA ASP A 79 14.03 3.24 -16.23
C ASP A 79 14.14 2.90 -14.72
N PRO A 80 13.11 2.28 -14.10
CA PRO A 80 13.11 1.94 -12.67
C PRO A 80 13.65 0.53 -12.41
N SER A 81 14.97 0.40 -12.19
CA SER A 81 15.56 -0.85 -11.67
C SER A 81 16.79 -0.62 -10.79
N ASP A 82 16.57 -0.47 -9.48
CA ASP A 82 17.52 -0.97 -8.48
C ASP A 82 16.80 -1.20 -7.14
N SER A 83 16.75 -2.46 -6.72
CA SER A 83 16.04 -2.91 -5.53
C SER A 83 17.02 -3.56 -4.54
N ASP A 84 17.82 -2.75 -3.84
CA ASP A 84 18.60 -3.25 -2.69
C ASP A 84 19.03 -2.12 -1.74
N ALA A 85 18.54 -2.17 -0.49
CA ALA A 85 19.03 -1.36 0.65
C ALA A 85 18.45 -1.87 1.99
N GLY A 86 18.58 -3.17 2.28
CA GLY A 86 18.13 -3.72 3.56
C GLY A 86 18.94 -3.16 4.75
N GLY A 87 18.31 -2.34 5.59
CA GLY A 87 18.94 -1.76 6.78
C GLY A 87 17.94 -1.52 7.90
N SER A 88 18.07 -2.26 9.01
CA SER A 88 17.20 -2.14 10.19
C SER A 88 17.35 -0.76 10.85
N GLN A 89 16.28 0.03 10.89
CA GLN A 89 16.28 1.35 11.54
C GLN A 89 15.73 1.29 12.98
N PRO A 90 16.15 2.23 13.87
CA PRO A 90 15.65 2.29 15.24
C PRO A 90 14.31 3.05 15.36
N ASP A 91 13.60 2.81 16.46
CA ASP A 91 12.30 3.41 16.77
C ASP A 91 12.27 4.95 16.65
N GLY A 92 11.22 5.49 16.03
CA GLY A 92 10.86 6.92 16.11
C GLY A 92 11.19 7.80 14.88
N VAL A 93 11.77 7.24 13.82
CA VAL A 93 11.95 7.95 12.53
C VAL A 93 10.98 7.38 11.50
N GLY A 94 9.79 7.98 11.39
CA GLY A 94 8.78 7.54 10.41
C GLY A 94 9.33 7.48 8.98
N GLY A 95 8.96 6.41 8.27
CA GLY A 95 9.44 6.03 6.95
C GLY A 95 8.96 6.96 5.82
N LEU A 96 9.51 6.74 4.63
CA LEU A 96 9.24 7.57 3.46
C LEU A 96 7.87 7.25 2.84
N LEU A 97 7.11 8.29 2.48
CA LEU A 97 5.90 8.18 1.64
C LEU A 97 6.07 8.90 0.30
N ALA A 98 6.67 10.11 0.29
CA ALA A 98 6.94 10.83 -0.94
C ALA A 98 8.10 11.83 -0.81
N GLU A 99 8.84 12.04 -1.89
CA GLU A 99 9.76 13.17 -2.06
C GLU A 99 9.36 13.95 -3.31
N GLY A 100 9.40 15.27 -3.23
CA GLY A 100 8.94 16.11 -4.34
C GLY A 100 9.40 17.55 -4.20
N GLN A 101 8.94 18.37 -5.14
CA GLN A 101 9.21 19.80 -5.17
C GLN A 101 7.98 20.59 -5.58
N ILE A 102 7.73 21.69 -4.90
CA ILE A 102 6.72 22.68 -5.30
C ILE A 102 7.48 23.85 -5.93
N VAL A 103 7.33 24.03 -7.25
CA VAL A 103 7.75 25.25 -7.93
C VAL A 103 6.64 26.29 -7.73
N ASN A 104 6.62 26.88 -6.54
CA ASN A 104 5.87 28.11 -6.29
C ASN A 104 6.68 29.27 -6.90
N GLY A 105 6.73 29.29 -8.24
CA GLY A 105 7.30 30.39 -9.00
C GLY A 105 6.64 31.70 -8.56
N VAL A 106 7.46 32.74 -8.35
CA VAL A 106 6.95 34.09 -8.03
C VAL A 106 6.45 34.75 -9.32
N HIS A 107 5.39 34.17 -9.85
CA HIS A 107 4.38 34.86 -10.65
C HIS A 107 3.40 35.57 -9.68
N ASP A 108 3.91 36.28 -8.67
CA ASP A 108 3.09 37.13 -7.78
C ASP A 108 2.58 38.40 -8.51
N ILE A 109 2.82 38.49 -9.83
CA ILE A 109 2.09 39.32 -10.78
C ILE A 109 1.21 38.36 -11.57
N GLU A 110 -0.04 38.18 -11.12
CA GLU A 110 -0.98 37.11 -11.53
C GLU A 110 -1.31 37.07 -13.04
N ASP A 111 -0.93 38.13 -13.77
CA ASP A 111 -1.17 38.35 -15.18
C ASP A 111 0.15 38.51 -15.95
N PRO A 112 0.47 37.69 -16.97
CA PRO A 112 1.59 37.92 -17.88
C PRO A 112 1.32 39.00 -18.95
N ALA A 113 0.07 39.41 -19.18
CA ALA A 113 -0.30 40.40 -20.19
C ALA A 113 0.07 41.83 -19.80
N THR A 114 -0.19 42.22 -18.55
CA THR A 114 0.02 43.60 -18.10
C THR A 114 1.49 43.96 -18.03
N SER A 115 1.92 44.82 -18.96
CA SER A 115 3.25 45.40 -18.95
C SER A 115 3.30 46.62 -18.03
N ILE A 116 2.30 47.50 -18.10
CA ILE A 116 2.27 48.73 -17.30
C ILE A 116 1.09 48.68 -16.33
N TYR A 117 1.36 48.75 -15.03
CA TYR A 117 0.40 49.03 -13.97
C TYR A 117 0.74 50.36 -13.29
N VAL A 118 -0.27 51.22 -13.10
CA VAL A 118 -0.16 52.53 -12.43
C VAL A 118 -1.24 52.68 -11.36
N GLY A 119 -0.85 52.82 -10.10
CA GLY A 119 -1.75 53.02 -8.95
C GLY A 119 -2.30 54.44 -8.80
N GLY A 120 -1.68 55.42 -9.47
CA GLY A 120 -2.14 56.79 -9.61
C GLY A 120 -2.75 57.08 -10.98
N ASN A 121 -2.49 58.28 -11.50
CA ASN A 121 -2.82 58.66 -12.87
C ASN A 121 -1.63 58.36 -13.80
N MET A 122 -1.90 58.15 -15.09
CA MET A 122 -0.87 58.04 -16.12
C MET A 122 -0.98 59.18 -17.12
N THR A 123 0.13 59.87 -17.39
CA THR A 123 0.26 60.88 -18.44
C THR A 123 1.14 60.31 -19.54
N TYR A 124 0.67 60.30 -20.79
CA TYR A 124 1.39 59.79 -21.95
C TYR A 124 1.71 60.96 -22.87
N HIS A 125 2.95 61.43 -22.88
CA HIS A 125 3.35 62.63 -23.63
C HIS A 125 3.82 62.32 -25.05
N ASN A 126 4.47 61.15 -25.19
CA ASN A 126 5.23 60.73 -26.37
C ASN A 126 5.68 59.28 -26.20
N ASN A 127 5.37 58.42 -27.18
CA ASN A 127 5.88 57.06 -27.42
C ASN A 127 5.15 56.57 -28.70
N VAL A 128 5.76 55.65 -29.47
CA VAL A 128 5.22 55.04 -30.71
C VAL A 128 4.58 53.66 -30.46
N GLU A 129 5.13 52.89 -29.52
CA GLU A 129 4.96 51.45 -29.37
C GLU A 129 4.93 51.04 -27.89
N THR A 130 3.87 50.35 -27.43
CA THR A 130 3.75 49.86 -26.04
C THR A 130 3.22 48.41 -26.04
N GLU A 131 4.13 47.44 -25.83
CA GLU A 131 3.79 46.02 -25.74
C GLU A 131 2.98 45.69 -24.47
N GLY A 132 2.06 44.73 -24.58
CA GLY A 132 1.27 44.25 -23.45
C GLY A 132 0.08 45.14 -23.08
N SER A 133 -0.63 44.78 -22.01
CA SER A 133 -1.76 45.57 -21.51
C SER A 133 -1.32 46.66 -20.52
N ILE A 134 -2.08 47.76 -20.52
CA ILE A 134 -1.90 48.92 -19.64
C ILE A 134 -3.07 48.98 -18.65
N VAL A 135 -2.76 49.08 -17.36
CA VAL A 135 -3.73 49.19 -16.26
C VAL A 135 -3.46 50.45 -15.45
N VAL A 136 -4.47 51.30 -15.28
CA VAL A 136 -4.37 52.58 -14.54
C VAL A 136 -5.52 52.68 -13.54
N ASP A 137 -5.19 52.80 -12.24
CA ASP A 137 -6.17 52.87 -11.15
C ASP A 137 -6.86 54.25 -11.05
N GLY A 138 -6.17 55.31 -11.51
CA GLY A 138 -6.67 56.66 -11.72
C GLY A 138 -7.08 56.95 -13.18
N ASN A 139 -6.74 58.14 -13.69
CA ASN A 139 -7.06 58.57 -15.06
C ASN A 139 -5.89 58.35 -16.03
N LEU A 140 -6.18 58.19 -17.32
CA LEU A 140 -5.19 58.13 -18.40
C LEU A 140 -5.32 59.37 -19.31
N SER A 141 -4.31 60.24 -19.29
CA SER A 141 -4.23 61.45 -20.09
C SER A 141 -3.20 61.29 -21.21
N ILE A 142 -3.55 61.66 -22.44
CA ILE A 142 -2.63 61.69 -23.58
C ILE A 142 -2.32 63.14 -23.92
N GLU A 143 -1.09 63.57 -23.66
CA GLU A 143 -0.57 64.88 -23.99
C GLU A 143 0.22 64.84 -25.30
N ARG A 144 0.89 65.94 -25.70
CA ARG A 144 1.25 66.16 -27.11
C ARG A 144 2.65 66.75 -27.32
N HIS A 145 3.65 65.91 -27.57
CA HIS A 145 4.96 66.37 -28.06
C HIS A 145 5.41 65.80 -29.43
N MET A 146 4.76 64.78 -30.00
CA MET A 146 5.23 64.12 -31.24
C MET A 146 4.17 63.88 -32.35
N PRO A 147 4.55 63.42 -33.57
CA PRO A 147 3.64 63.26 -34.71
C PRO A 147 2.87 61.93 -34.75
N GLU A 148 2.93 61.10 -33.72
CA GLU A 148 2.37 59.73 -33.72
C GLU A 148 1.30 59.55 -32.63
N SER A 149 0.86 58.31 -32.39
CA SER A 149 -0.28 57.96 -31.50
C SER A 149 0.07 56.76 -30.63
N LEU A 150 -0.43 56.74 -29.39
CA LEU A 150 -0.42 55.57 -28.52
C LEU A 150 -0.94 54.34 -29.27
N LEU A 151 -0.18 53.26 -29.16
CA LEU A 151 -0.54 51.90 -29.52
C LEU A 151 -0.29 50.98 -28.33
N ALA A 152 -1.33 50.33 -27.82
CA ALA A 152 -1.21 49.34 -26.73
C ALA A 152 -1.53 47.90 -27.20
N GLY A 153 -0.71 46.94 -26.74
CA GLY A 153 -0.95 45.49 -26.83
C GLY A 153 0.03 44.75 -27.74
N LYS A 154 -0.39 44.44 -28.97
CA LYS A 154 0.42 43.74 -29.98
C LYS A 154 1.26 44.74 -30.77
N VAL A 155 2.56 44.50 -30.92
CA VAL A 155 3.51 45.50 -31.43
C VAL A 155 4.60 44.95 -32.39
N MET A 156 5.52 45.78 -32.91
CA MET A 156 6.57 45.36 -33.87
C MET A 156 7.67 44.50 -33.25
N TRP A 157 8.10 44.84 -32.03
CA TRP A 157 9.28 44.27 -31.41
C TRP A 157 9.01 43.01 -30.58
N GLY A 158 7.86 42.97 -29.89
CA GLY A 158 7.31 41.76 -29.29
C GLY A 158 8.29 41.02 -28.37
N MET A 159 8.98 41.75 -27.50
CA MET A 159 10.10 41.23 -26.71
C MET A 159 9.71 40.19 -25.66
N GLY A 160 8.43 39.88 -25.46
CA GLY A 160 8.09 38.76 -24.57
C GLY A 160 6.65 38.29 -24.61
N PHE A 161 5.67 39.20 -24.79
CA PHE A 161 4.27 38.84 -24.69
C PHE A 161 3.33 39.77 -25.48
N ASN A 162 2.92 39.31 -26.66
CA ASN A 162 1.73 39.83 -27.35
C ASN A 162 0.46 39.23 -26.72
N PRO A 163 -0.43 40.00 -26.06
CA PRO A 163 -1.61 39.45 -25.40
C PRO A 163 -2.66 38.93 -26.41
N PRO A 164 -3.55 38.00 -26.02
CA PRO A 164 -4.55 37.47 -26.94
C PRO A 164 -5.49 38.55 -27.51
N ALA A 165 -5.87 38.44 -28.79
CA ALA A 165 -6.70 39.41 -29.51
C ALA A 165 -8.09 39.72 -28.91
N GLY A 166 -8.54 38.99 -27.88
CA GLY A 166 -9.77 39.29 -27.14
C GLY A 166 -9.56 40.00 -25.79
N ALA A 167 -8.31 40.15 -25.35
CA ALA A 167 -7.96 40.63 -24.01
C ALA A 167 -8.26 42.12 -23.83
N ASP A 168 -8.40 42.55 -22.57
CA ASP A 168 -8.48 43.95 -22.17
C ASP A 168 -7.09 44.59 -22.16
N MET A 169 -6.71 45.19 -23.29
CA MET A 169 -5.39 45.79 -23.54
C MET A 169 -5.22 47.15 -22.83
N ILE A 170 -6.30 47.88 -22.57
CA ILE A 170 -6.28 49.12 -21.78
C ILE A 170 -7.40 49.05 -20.74
N THR A 171 -7.05 49.18 -19.46
CA THR A 171 -7.99 49.17 -18.34
C THR A 171 -7.74 50.39 -17.45
N VAL A 172 -8.74 51.26 -17.30
CA VAL A 172 -8.61 52.55 -16.59
C VAL A 172 -9.76 52.74 -15.59
N GLY A 173 -9.44 52.93 -14.31
CA GLY A 173 -10.44 53.16 -13.24
C GLY A 173 -11.17 54.50 -13.34
N GLY A 174 -10.48 55.53 -13.86
CA GLY A 174 -10.99 56.88 -14.09
C GLY A 174 -11.36 57.18 -15.55
N GLU A 175 -11.15 58.43 -15.97
CA GLU A 175 -11.38 58.90 -17.34
C GLU A 175 -10.19 58.65 -18.26
N PHE A 176 -10.45 58.65 -19.57
CA PHE A 176 -9.46 58.74 -20.64
C PHE A 176 -9.60 60.08 -21.37
N ARG A 177 -8.52 60.85 -21.47
CA ARG A 177 -8.52 62.19 -22.05
C ARG A 177 -7.44 62.35 -23.11
N ASN A 178 -7.85 62.53 -24.36
CA ASN A 178 -6.94 62.77 -25.48
C ASN A 178 -6.81 64.28 -25.76
N HIS A 179 -5.66 64.87 -25.41
CA HIS A 179 -5.36 66.29 -25.62
C HIS A 179 -4.60 66.58 -26.95
N THR A 180 -4.39 65.58 -27.81
CA THR A 180 -3.58 65.72 -29.05
C THR A 180 -4.25 66.57 -30.16
N GLY A 181 -5.55 66.87 -30.01
CA GLY A 181 -6.34 67.78 -30.84
C GLY A 181 -7.02 67.13 -32.05
N GLU A 182 -6.34 66.25 -32.78
CA GLU A 182 -6.86 65.64 -34.02
C GLU A 182 -6.47 64.16 -34.23
N ARG A 183 -5.59 63.58 -33.40
CA ARG A 183 -5.09 62.20 -33.60
C ARG A 183 -5.83 61.15 -32.76
N PRO A 184 -6.45 60.13 -33.39
CA PRO A 184 -6.98 58.99 -32.66
C PRO A 184 -5.83 58.17 -32.05
N GLN A 185 -6.08 57.57 -30.88
CA GLN A 185 -5.20 56.59 -30.26
C GLN A 185 -5.69 55.16 -30.58
N TRP A 186 -4.83 54.16 -30.40
CA TRP A 186 -5.05 52.79 -30.88
C TRP A 186 -4.86 51.74 -29.79
N VAL A 187 -5.72 50.72 -29.81
CA VAL A 187 -5.66 49.60 -28.87
C VAL A 187 -5.97 48.28 -29.58
N SER A 188 -5.07 47.30 -29.50
CA SER A 188 -5.12 46.05 -30.29
C SER A 188 -6.04 44.96 -29.71
N GLY A 189 -7.03 45.36 -28.91
CA GLY A 189 -7.97 44.48 -28.23
C GLY A 189 -9.03 45.29 -27.49
N SER A 190 -9.68 44.69 -26.50
CA SER A 190 -10.71 45.36 -25.68
C SER A 190 -10.12 46.50 -24.85
N ALA A 191 -10.94 47.48 -24.47
CA ALA A 191 -10.55 48.54 -23.56
C ALA A 191 -11.69 48.98 -22.62
N ARG A 192 -11.39 49.16 -21.34
CA ARG A 192 -12.35 49.38 -20.25
C ARG A 192 -12.06 50.66 -19.49
N PHE A 193 -13.08 51.49 -19.31
CA PHE A 193 -12.97 52.79 -18.63
C PHE A 193 -14.07 52.96 -17.58
N GLY A 194 -13.70 53.30 -16.36
CA GLY A 194 -14.65 53.56 -15.28
C GLY A 194 -15.37 54.89 -15.49
N GLY A 195 -14.65 55.91 -15.94
CA GLY A 195 -15.14 57.23 -16.33
C GLY A 195 -15.41 57.36 -17.84
N LYS A 196 -15.33 58.60 -18.34
CA LYS A 196 -15.57 58.94 -19.75
C LYS A 196 -14.32 58.72 -20.62
N VAL A 197 -14.54 58.36 -21.90
CA VAL A 197 -13.54 58.41 -22.98
C VAL A 197 -13.80 59.66 -23.80
N ALA A 198 -12.89 60.64 -23.81
CA ALA A 198 -13.11 61.94 -24.44
C ALA A 198 -11.82 62.59 -25.01
N TRP A 199 -12.02 63.58 -25.87
CA TRP A 199 -11.02 64.59 -26.20
C TRP A 199 -10.88 65.61 -25.06
N GLY A 200 -9.79 66.39 -25.06
CA GLY A 200 -9.50 67.40 -24.05
C GLY A 200 -10.53 68.54 -23.92
N ASP A 201 -11.45 68.71 -24.89
CA ASP A 201 -12.59 69.62 -24.82
C ASP A 201 -13.87 68.98 -24.20
N GLY A 202 -13.77 67.71 -23.79
CA GLY A 202 -14.86 66.92 -23.20
C GLY A 202 -15.76 66.18 -24.21
N ARG A 203 -15.53 66.30 -25.52
CA ARG A 203 -16.32 65.63 -26.56
C ARG A 203 -15.87 64.19 -26.81
N GLU A 204 -16.81 63.35 -27.28
CA GLU A 204 -16.54 61.96 -27.67
C GLU A 204 -16.04 61.84 -29.11
N THR A 205 -16.13 62.92 -29.89
CA THR A 205 -15.59 63.04 -31.25
C THR A 205 -14.98 64.43 -31.49
N ASP A 206 -13.96 64.51 -32.34
CA ASP A 206 -13.36 65.77 -32.78
C ASP A 206 -14.28 66.52 -33.78
N ALA A 207 -13.79 67.65 -34.31
CA ALA A 207 -14.50 68.42 -35.34
C ALA A 207 -14.69 67.67 -36.68
N ASN A 208 -13.97 66.56 -36.90
CA ASN A 208 -14.02 65.71 -38.09
C ASN A 208 -14.87 64.44 -37.86
N GLY A 209 -15.45 64.25 -36.67
CA GLY A 209 -16.21 63.05 -36.29
C GLY A 209 -15.35 61.86 -35.81
N ARG A 210 -14.03 62.04 -35.63
CA ARG A 210 -13.10 61.01 -35.14
C ARG A 210 -13.20 60.83 -33.64
N ARG A 211 -13.23 59.58 -33.16
CA ARG A 211 -13.15 59.24 -31.74
C ARG A 211 -11.73 59.44 -31.18
N PRO A 212 -11.56 59.65 -29.87
CA PRO A 212 -10.23 59.81 -29.27
C PRO A 212 -9.45 58.48 -29.17
N LEU A 213 -10.12 57.32 -29.25
CA LEU A 213 -9.56 55.96 -29.16
C LEU A 213 -10.30 55.00 -30.13
N TYR A 214 -9.56 54.08 -30.76
CA TYR A 214 -10.08 53.08 -31.70
C TYR A 214 -9.43 51.69 -31.54
N LEU A 215 -10.17 50.64 -31.91
CA LEU A 215 -9.66 49.28 -32.00
C LEU A 215 -8.69 49.15 -33.19
N ALA A 216 -7.46 48.67 -32.95
CA ALA A 216 -6.44 48.45 -33.97
C ALA A 216 -6.67 47.11 -34.69
N THR A 217 -7.42 47.17 -35.79
CA THR A 217 -7.56 46.07 -36.76
C THR A 217 -6.91 46.48 -38.09
N HIS A 218 -6.50 45.50 -38.89
CA HIS A 218 -5.96 45.78 -40.24
C HIS A 218 -6.94 46.65 -41.06
N GLY A 219 -8.25 46.38 -40.96
CA GLY A 219 -9.31 47.18 -41.57
C GLY A 219 -9.36 48.60 -41.04
N ASN A 220 -9.55 48.79 -39.73
CA ASN A 220 -9.74 50.12 -39.11
C ASN A 220 -8.54 51.05 -39.33
N MET A 221 -7.31 50.53 -39.32
CA MET A 221 -6.12 51.33 -39.59
C MET A 221 -6.05 51.71 -41.07
N THR A 222 -6.35 50.77 -41.98
CA THR A 222 -6.40 51.03 -43.43
C THR A 222 -7.47 52.06 -43.80
N GLU A 223 -8.66 52.00 -43.18
CA GLU A 223 -9.75 52.97 -43.39
C GLU A 223 -9.37 54.40 -42.98
N MET A 224 -8.40 54.57 -42.07
CA MET A 224 -7.84 55.89 -41.72
C MET A 224 -6.61 56.30 -42.54
N GLY A 225 -6.30 55.57 -43.61
CA GLY A 225 -5.25 55.93 -44.57
C GLY A 225 -3.87 55.33 -44.29
N TRP A 226 -3.73 54.40 -43.34
CA TRP A 226 -2.51 53.59 -43.24
C TRP A 226 -2.42 52.63 -44.43
N ASN A 227 -1.20 52.37 -44.91
CA ASN A 227 -0.99 51.38 -45.96
C ASN A 227 -1.17 49.97 -45.37
N ALA A 228 -2.19 49.24 -45.84
CA ALA A 228 -2.48 47.86 -45.43
C ALA A 228 -1.29 46.90 -45.56
N ASP A 229 -0.37 47.16 -46.49
CA ASP A 229 0.82 46.35 -46.71
C ASP A 229 2.03 46.72 -45.83
N ALA A 230 1.97 47.82 -45.07
CA ALA A 230 3.05 48.26 -44.21
C ALA A 230 3.35 47.27 -43.08
N SER A 231 4.63 47.19 -42.67
CA SER A 231 5.06 46.37 -41.52
C SER A 231 4.34 46.79 -40.24
N GLN A 232 4.14 48.10 -40.04
CA GLN A 232 3.37 48.67 -38.95
C GLN A 232 1.99 48.01 -38.83
N VAL A 233 1.15 48.06 -39.87
CA VAL A 233 -0.22 47.51 -39.81
C VAL A 233 -0.22 46.01 -39.51
N LYS A 234 0.70 45.25 -40.11
CA LYS A 234 0.84 43.79 -39.93
C LYS A 234 1.36 43.41 -38.54
N SER A 235 2.13 44.28 -37.89
CA SER A 235 2.66 44.09 -36.54
C SER A 235 1.73 44.61 -35.45
N TRP A 236 1.19 45.82 -35.60
CA TRP A 236 0.47 46.59 -34.58
C TRP A 236 -1.00 46.22 -34.41
N ALA A 237 -1.61 45.63 -35.44
CA ALA A 237 -3.00 45.22 -35.40
C ALA A 237 -3.16 43.70 -35.50
N TYR A 238 -4.33 43.20 -35.13
CA TYR A 238 -4.80 41.89 -35.56
C TYR A 238 -5.54 42.01 -36.90
N PRO A 239 -5.53 40.97 -37.75
CA PRO A 239 -6.34 40.94 -38.97
C PRO A 239 -7.82 41.20 -38.66
N ASP A 240 -8.34 40.45 -37.68
CA ASP A 240 -9.67 40.56 -37.09
C ASP A 240 -9.57 40.44 -35.57
N LEU A 241 -10.51 41.04 -34.84
CA LEU A 241 -10.71 40.84 -33.40
C LEU A 241 -11.98 40.00 -33.16
N PRO A 242 -12.08 39.27 -32.02
CA PRO A 242 -13.33 38.63 -31.62
C PRO A 242 -14.49 39.62 -31.53
N ALA A 243 -15.71 39.21 -31.88
CA ALA A 243 -16.89 40.09 -31.80
C ALA A 243 -17.28 40.55 -30.36
N THR A 244 -16.61 40.01 -29.35
CA THR A 244 -16.64 40.47 -27.95
C THR A 244 -15.75 41.67 -27.69
N ALA A 245 -14.70 41.90 -28.49
CA ALA A 245 -13.70 42.94 -28.27
C ALA A 245 -14.24 44.34 -28.53
N LYS A 246 -14.24 45.20 -27.50
CA LYS A 246 -14.95 46.49 -27.50
C LYS A 246 -14.22 47.52 -26.64
N ILE A 247 -14.42 48.79 -27.00
CA ILE A 247 -14.16 49.93 -26.11
C ILE A 247 -15.45 50.14 -25.29
N ILE A 248 -15.36 50.07 -23.96
CA ILE A 248 -16.48 50.18 -23.02
C ILE A 248 -16.12 51.22 -21.95
N HIS A 249 -16.99 52.22 -21.75
CA HIS A 249 -16.74 53.32 -20.83
C HIS A 249 -17.97 53.63 -19.96
N GLY A 250 -17.76 54.33 -18.84
CA GLY A 250 -18.79 54.58 -17.83
C GLY A 250 -19.11 53.36 -16.96
N LEU A 251 -18.18 52.40 -16.83
CA LEU A 251 -18.36 51.18 -16.02
C LEU A 251 -18.36 51.44 -14.51
N GLY A 252 -17.83 52.59 -14.07
CA GLY A 252 -17.36 52.79 -12.70
C GLY A 252 -16.03 52.06 -12.44
N LYS A 253 -15.21 52.62 -11.55
CA LYS A 253 -13.84 52.15 -11.27
C LYS A 253 -13.76 50.64 -11.02
N THR A 254 -14.59 50.12 -10.11
CA THR A 254 -14.49 48.73 -9.64
C THR A 254 -14.73 47.70 -10.73
N GLU A 255 -15.68 47.93 -11.64
CA GLU A 255 -15.91 47.01 -12.76
C GLU A 255 -14.93 47.25 -13.90
N ALA A 256 -14.46 48.48 -14.13
CA ALA A 256 -13.41 48.73 -15.12
C ALA A 256 -12.15 47.90 -14.83
N LEU A 257 -11.65 47.95 -13.59
CA LEU A 257 -10.42 47.30 -13.10
C LEU A 257 -10.47 45.76 -13.03
N ARG A 258 -11.58 45.14 -13.44
CA ARG A 258 -11.72 43.68 -13.57
C ARG A 258 -11.46 43.28 -15.02
N ALA A 259 -10.19 43.11 -15.33
CA ALA A 259 -9.68 42.94 -16.70
C ALA A 259 -9.67 41.47 -17.14
N ASN A 260 -10.17 41.20 -18.35
CA ASN A 260 -10.14 39.89 -19.01
C ASN A 260 -8.81 39.73 -19.77
N ILE A 261 -7.81 39.16 -19.11
CA ILE A 261 -6.41 39.14 -19.58
C ILE A 261 -6.15 38.15 -20.73
N ASP A 262 -7.04 37.17 -20.92
CA ASP A 262 -6.88 36.12 -21.95
C ASP A 262 -7.93 36.18 -23.09
N GLY A 263 -8.89 37.10 -22.98
CA GLY A 263 -10.00 37.26 -23.92
C GLY A 263 -11.07 36.17 -23.86
N LYS A 264 -11.01 35.23 -22.91
CA LYS A 264 -11.92 34.08 -22.77
C LYS A 264 -12.67 34.06 -21.43
N GLY A 265 -12.30 34.95 -20.50
CA GLY A 265 -12.91 35.06 -19.17
C GLY A 265 -11.93 34.86 -18.02
N GLY A 266 -10.61 34.79 -18.27
CA GLY A 266 -9.61 34.93 -17.22
C GLY A 266 -9.62 36.35 -16.68
N ILE A 267 -10.36 36.59 -15.59
CA ILE A 267 -10.44 37.91 -14.95
C ILE A 267 -9.36 38.05 -13.88
N VAL A 268 -8.58 39.12 -13.96
CA VAL A 268 -7.72 39.62 -12.86
C VAL A 268 -8.33 40.90 -12.31
N ASP A 269 -8.30 41.05 -10.98
CA ASP A 269 -8.97 42.15 -10.27
C ASP A 269 -7.92 43.13 -9.71
N TYR A 270 -7.79 44.28 -10.36
CA TYR A 270 -6.80 45.30 -10.02
C TYR A 270 -7.25 46.29 -8.93
N ASN A 271 -8.43 46.09 -8.31
CA ASN A 271 -8.85 46.92 -7.18
C ASN A 271 -7.91 46.72 -5.97
N ASP A 272 -7.40 47.81 -5.40
CA ASP A 272 -6.43 47.84 -4.28
C ASP A 272 -5.10 47.08 -4.55
N TYR A 273 -4.71 46.88 -5.81
CA TYR A 273 -3.56 46.05 -6.21
C TYR A 273 -2.21 46.54 -5.64
N VAL A 274 -2.07 47.84 -5.38
CA VAL A 274 -0.88 48.39 -4.70
C VAL A 274 -0.70 47.79 -3.30
N ASP A 275 -1.78 47.64 -2.52
CA ASP A 275 -1.75 47.11 -1.16
C ASP A 275 -1.84 45.59 -1.09
N LYS A 276 -2.57 44.96 -2.03
CA LYS A 276 -2.72 43.50 -2.12
C LYS A 276 -1.52 42.80 -2.77
N THR A 277 -0.79 43.47 -3.65
CA THR A 277 0.22 42.84 -4.52
C THR A 277 1.56 43.56 -4.49
N LEU A 278 1.63 44.83 -4.89
CA LEU A 278 2.92 45.52 -5.08
C LEU A 278 3.70 45.71 -3.78
N ARG A 279 3.03 46.20 -2.72
CA ARG A 279 3.66 46.40 -1.40
C ARG A 279 4.04 45.07 -0.72
N PRO A 280 3.23 44.00 -0.75
CA PRO A 280 3.66 42.66 -0.35
C PRO A 280 4.87 42.13 -1.12
N LEU A 281 4.86 42.19 -2.46
CA LEU A 281 5.96 41.72 -3.29
C LEU A 281 7.27 42.47 -3.00
N SER A 282 7.22 43.80 -2.90
CA SER A 282 8.39 44.61 -2.56
C SER A 282 8.97 44.24 -1.19
N ARG A 283 8.13 44.02 -0.16
CA ARG A 283 8.59 43.53 1.15
C ARG A 283 9.20 42.12 1.09
N GLN A 284 8.67 41.24 0.24
CA GLN A 284 9.22 39.91 0.00
C GLN A 284 10.58 39.96 -0.71
N LEU A 285 10.79 40.90 -1.64
CA LEU A 285 12.07 41.12 -2.31
C LEU A 285 13.11 41.75 -1.36
N VAL A 286 12.70 42.70 -0.50
CA VAL A 286 13.56 43.29 0.54
C VAL A 286 13.99 42.27 1.60
N SER A 287 13.19 41.24 1.89
CA SER A 287 13.54 40.22 2.88
C SER A 287 14.59 39.20 2.39
N LEU A 288 14.97 39.25 1.11
CA LEU A 288 16.03 38.41 0.56
C LEU A 288 17.41 38.88 1.02
N SER A 289 18.23 37.93 1.51
CA SER A 289 19.64 38.21 1.77
C SER A 289 20.39 38.40 0.46
N ALA A 290 21.10 39.52 0.31
CA ALA A 290 22.01 39.73 -0.82
C ALA A 290 23.15 38.70 -0.78
N ASN A 291 23.41 38.05 -1.91
CA ASN A 291 24.49 37.07 -2.10
C ASN A 291 25.50 37.51 -3.17
N GLY A 292 25.08 38.34 -4.13
CA GLY A 292 25.99 39.07 -5.01
C GLY A 292 26.51 40.37 -4.36
N SER A 293 27.43 41.04 -5.05
CA SER A 293 27.97 42.35 -4.64
C SER A 293 27.95 43.35 -5.79
N ILE A 294 27.94 44.65 -5.48
CA ILE A 294 27.99 45.73 -6.46
C ILE A 294 29.30 46.50 -6.33
N SER A 295 29.87 46.90 -7.46
CA SER A 295 30.91 47.91 -7.53
C SER A 295 30.69 48.86 -8.71
N PHE A 296 31.45 49.95 -8.76
CA PHE A 296 31.34 50.99 -9.80
C PHE A 296 32.71 51.22 -10.44
N GLU A 297 32.77 51.25 -11.77
CA GLU A 297 33.97 51.57 -12.56
C GLU A 297 33.64 52.56 -13.69
N LYS A 298 34.61 53.31 -14.21
CA LYS A 298 34.43 54.03 -15.49
C LYS A 298 34.39 52.99 -16.63
N ALA A 299 33.41 53.09 -17.52
CA ALA A 299 33.33 52.24 -18.70
C ALA A 299 34.47 52.56 -19.69
N PRO A 300 34.94 51.60 -20.50
CA PRO A 300 35.83 51.91 -21.62
C PRO A 300 35.15 52.88 -22.59
N ASP A 301 35.87 53.91 -23.04
CA ASP A 301 35.44 54.76 -24.16
C ASP A 301 35.23 53.87 -25.41
N GLU A 302 34.11 54.03 -26.10
CA GLU A 302 33.80 53.33 -27.36
C GLU A 302 33.47 54.35 -28.45
N ASP A 303 34.07 54.17 -29.64
CA ASP A 303 33.92 55.12 -30.75
C ASP A 303 32.46 55.27 -31.20
N THR A 304 31.70 54.17 -31.24
CA THR A 304 30.30 54.14 -31.72
C THR A 304 29.49 53.01 -31.09
N HIS A 305 28.29 53.32 -30.59
CA HIS A 305 27.22 52.37 -30.30
C HIS A 305 26.01 52.64 -31.21
N VAL A 306 25.51 51.62 -31.92
CA VAL A 306 24.30 51.69 -32.75
C VAL A 306 23.08 51.41 -31.88
N PHE A 307 22.06 52.27 -31.93
CA PHE A 307 20.88 52.17 -31.06
C PHE A 307 19.53 52.16 -31.80
N PHE A 308 19.46 52.63 -33.04
CA PHE A 308 18.25 52.63 -33.87
C PHE A 308 18.63 52.57 -35.36
N ASP A 309 18.21 51.53 -36.10
CA ASP A 309 18.56 51.30 -37.52
C ASP A 309 20.08 51.49 -37.81
N ASP A 310 20.46 52.59 -38.48
CA ASP A 310 21.84 52.99 -38.79
C ASP A 310 22.30 54.25 -38.01
N TYR A 311 21.54 54.66 -36.99
CA TYR A 311 21.91 55.73 -36.07
C TYR A 311 22.79 55.21 -34.93
N ALA A 312 23.86 55.95 -34.67
CA ALA A 312 24.84 55.62 -33.64
C ALA A 312 25.27 56.87 -32.87
N VAL A 313 25.67 56.65 -31.61
CA VAL A 313 26.29 57.65 -30.73
C VAL A 313 27.72 57.28 -30.38
N SER A 314 28.63 58.26 -30.30
CA SER A 314 29.91 58.11 -29.59
C SER A 314 29.73 58.28 -28.07
N ILE A 315 30.39 57.43 -27.28
CA ILE A 315 30.25 57.38 -25.81
C ILE A 315 31.61 57.56 -25.14
N ARG A 316 31.72 58.53 -24.21
CA ARG A 316 32.98 58.86 -23.52
C ARG A 316 32.87 59.07 -22.00
N ASP A 317 31.71 59.49 -21.48
CA ASP A 317 31.55 59.85 -20.06
C ASP A 317 30.56 58.91 -19.34
N GLU A 318 30.71 57.61 -19.59
CA GLU A 318 29.85 56.55 -19.07
C GLU A 318 30.53 55.72 -17.98
N GLY A 319 29.77 55.34 -16.95
CA GLY A 319 30.17 54.39 -15.93
C GLY A 319 29.53 53.01 -16.12
N ARG A 320 30.03 52.02 -15.39
CA ARG A 320 29.42 50.69 -15.24
C ARG A 320 29.03 50.43 -13.80
N ILE A 321 27.79 49.98 -13.61
CA ILE A 321 27.39 49.28 -12.38
C ILE A 321 27.73 47.80 -12.59
N VAL A 322 28.69 47.31 -11.82
CA VAL A 322 29.18 45.93 -11.89
C VAL A 322 28.46 45.10 -10.85
N PHE A 323 27.60 44.19 -11.31
CA PHE A 323 26.86 43.22 -10.51
C PHE A 323 27.64 41.90 -10.49
N GLN A 324 28.44 41.68 -9.46
CA GLN A 324 29.24 40.48 -9.26
C GLN A 324 28.40 39.39 -8.58
N GLY A 325 27.92 38.44 -9.38
CA GLY A 325 27.15 37.27 -8.95
C GLY A 325 27.99 36.17 -8.30
N THR A 326 27.32 35.08 -7.92
CA THR A 326 27.90 33.97 -7.14
C THR A 326 28.43 32.80 -7.96
N GLY A 327 28.23 32.79 -9.29
CA GLY A 327 28.66 31.71 -10.18
C GLY A 327 27.94 30.36 -9.97
N LYS A 328 26.86 30.32 -9.19
CA LYS A 328 26.10 29.10 -8.84
C LYS A 328 24.66 29.17 -9.34
N PRO A 329 24.00 28.05 -9.70
CA PRO A 329 22.59 28.03 -10.08
C PRO A 329 21.67 28.27 -8.86
N GLU A 330 21.64 29.50 -8.40
CA GLU A 330 20.83 30.06 -7.31
C GLU A 330 20.40 31.49 -7.71
N LYS A 331 19.30 32.00 -7.14
CA LYS A 331 18.90 33.42 -7.28
C LYS A 331 20.05 34.38 -7.00
N GLN A 332 20.15 35.43 -7.81
CA GLN A 332 21.18 36.47 -7.68
C GLN A 332 20.55 37.74 -7.08
N VAL A 333 20.91 38.06 -5.84
CA VAL A 333 20.30 39.14 -5.06
C VAL A 333 21.35 40.20 -4.75
N PHE A 334 21.04 41.44 -5.12
CA PHE A 334 21.92 42.60 -5.00
C PHE A 334 21.25 43.76 -4.25
N LEU A 335 22.07 44.63 -3.67
CA LEU A 335 21.65 45.86 -2.99
C LEU A 335 22.37 47.07 -3.62
N LEU A 336 21.62 47.92 -4.32
CA LEU A 336 22.13 49.11 -5.02
C LEU A 336 21.82 50.39 -4.22
N ASP A 337 22.86 51.05 -3.72
CA ASP A 337 22.76 52.36 -3.08
C ASP A 337 22.89 53.49 -4.13
N LEU A 338 21.83 54.28 -4.30
CA LEU A 338 21.80 55.40 -5.25
C LEU A 338 22.58 56.64 -4.79
N ASP A 339 22.78 56.82 -3.48
CA ASP A 339 23.67 57.87 -2.97
C ASP A 339 25.14 57.48 -3.19
N ALA A 340 25.48 56.19 -3.06
CA ALA A 340 26.79 55.66 -3.46
C ALA A 340 27.02 55.75 -4.98
N LEU A 341 26.02 55.42 -5.81
CA LEU A 341 26.07 55.56 -7.27
C LEU A 341 26.35 57.01 -7.69
N LYS A 342 25.67 57.98 -7.06
CA LYS A 342 25.85 59.42 -7.30
C LYS A 342 27.25 59.92 -6.88
N ALA A 343 27.77 59.42 -5.76
CA ALA A 343 29.14 59.70 -5.32
C ALA A 343 30.19 59.09 -6.28
N ALA A 344 29.96 57.87 -6.78
CA ALA A 344 30.80 57.24 -7.79
C ALA A 344 30.79 58.02 -9.11
N GLY A 345 29.64 58.55 -9.53
CA GLY A 345 29.51 59.32 -10.78
C GLY A 345 30.36 60.59 -10.76
N THR A 346 30.31 61.29 -9.62
CA THR A 346 31.17 62.45 -9.33
C THR A 346 32.66 62.07 -9.31
N THR A 347 33.00 60.88 -8.82
CA THR A 347 34.38 60.40 -8.66
C THR A 347 35.00 59.97 -10.00
N TYR A 348 34.24 59.33 -10.88
CA TYR A 348 34.70 58.87 -12.19
C TYR A 348 34.50 59.90 -13.32
N GLY A 349 33.79 60.99 -13.05
CA GLY A 349 33.48 62.02 -14.05
C GLY A 349 32.51 61.52 -15.12
N VAL A 350 31.51 60.72 -14.72
CA VAL A 350 30.54 60.07 -15.62
C VAL A 350 29.13 60.60 -15.38
N ASN A 351 28.34 60.70 -16.45
CA ASN A 351 26.97 61.24 -16.44
C ASN A 351 25.88 60.19 -16.63
N GLN A 352 26.23 58.96 -17.02
CA GLN A 352 25.30 57.86 -17.26
C GLN A 352 25.87 56.50 -16.85
N TRP A 353 25.01 55.51 -16.65
CA TRP A 353 25.39 54.20 -16.09
C TRP A 353 24.88 53.01 -16.90
N SER A 354 25.83 52.35 -17.57
CA SER A 354 25.65 51.04 -18.20
C SER A 354 25.75 49.89 -17.18
N LEU A 355 25.31 48.69 -17.55
CA LEU A 355 25.18 47.53 -16.66
C LEU A 355 26.19 46.42 -17.02
N ASP A 356 26.84 45.81 -16.04
CA ASP A 356 27.82 44.73 -16.26
C ASP A 356 27.59 43.61 -15.23
N PHE A 357 27.00 42.50 -15.66
CA PHE A 357 26.73 41.32 -14.83
C PHE A 357 27.88 40.31 -14.97
N ARG A 358 28.58 40.00 -13.87
CA ARG A 358 29.76 39.11 -13.85
C ARG A 358 29.49 37.87 -12.99
N ASP A 359 30.00 36.71 -13.41
CA ASP A 359 29.69 35.39 -12.85
C ASP A 359 28.18 35.15 -12.64
N LEU A 360 27.40 35.60 -13.62
CA LEU A 360 25.95 35.43 -13.67
C LEU A 360 25.62 34.05 -14.25
N PRO A 361 24.90 33.17 -13.51
CA PRO A 361 24.56 31.84 -13.99
C PRO A 361 23.31 31.86 -14.88
N ASP A 362 23.22 30.98 -15.88
CA ASP A 362 22.12 30.96 -16.84
C ASP A 362 20.74 30.68 -16.21
N GLY A 363 19.70 31.31 -16.77
CA GLY A 363 18.31 31.17 -16.33
C GLY A 363 17.98 31.70 -14.93
N GLN A 364 18.96 32.08 -14.12
CA GLN A 364 18.73 32.52 -12.74
C GLN A 364 18.09 33.90 -12.69
N ALA A 365 17.06 34.04 -11.85
CA ALA A 365 16.41 35.30 -11.57
C ALA A 365 17.30 36.24 -10.75
N ILE A 366 17.17 37.53 -11.06
CA ILE A 366 17.99 38.62 -10.55
C ILE A 366 17.07 39.60 -9.81
N VAL A 367 17.35 39.84 -8.54
CA VAL A 367 16.65 40.84 -7.73
C VAL A 367 17.63 41.93 -7.35
N ILE A 368 17.34 43.16 -7.73
CA ILE A 368 18.14 44.33 -7.38
C ILE A 368 17.27 45.20 -6.48
N ASN A 369 17.47 45.07 -5.17
CA ASN A 369 16.86 45.96 -4.20
C ASN A 369 17.61 47.30 -4.23
N VAL A 370 16.90 48.39 -4.48
CA VAL A 370 17.49 49.72 -4.63
C VAL A 370 17.21 50.53 -3.37
N SER A 371 18.28 50.86 -2.64
CA SER A 371 18.21 51.61 -1.39
C SER A 371 18.48 53.11 -1.60
N GLY A 372 17.72 53.93 -0.89
CA GLY A 372 17.77 55.39 -0.95
C GLY A 372 16.36 55.95 -1.07
N SER A 373 15.94 56.78 -0.10
CA SER A 373 14.58 57.34 -0.07
C SER A 373 14.49 58.70 -0.76
N GLY A 374 13.26 59.17 -0.99
CA GLY A 374 12.97 60.47 -1.60
C GLY A 374 12.91 60.44 -3.13
N GLU A 375 13.19 61.59 -3.74
CA GLU A 375 13.29 61.75 -5.20
C GLU A 375 14.64 61.21 -5.70
N ARG A 376 14.63 60.40 -6.77
CA ARG A 376 15.79 59.70 -7.31
C ARG A 376 15.82 59.80 -8.83
N ILE A 377 17.00 60.07 -9.38
CA ILE A 377 17.25 60.23 -10.82
C ILE A 377 18.32 59.22 -11.24
N TRP A 378 18.09 58.52 -12.36
CA TRP A 378 19.05 57.64 -13.00
C TRP A 378 19.03 57.87 -14.52
N SER A 379 20.11 58.44 -15.06
CA SER A 379 20.38 58.48 -16.50
C SER A 379 21.04 57.15 -16.92
N PRO A 380 20.37 56.25 -17.65
CA PRO A 380 20.88 54.93 -17.99
C PRO A 380 21.96 55.04 -19.07
N GLY A 381 22.76 53.98 -19.21
CA GLY A 381 23.75 53.84 -20.27
C GLY A 381 23.26 52.97 -21.42
N TRP A 382 24.05 52.91 -22.50
CA TRP A 382 23.70 52.22 -23.75
C TRP A 382 24.11 50.73 -23.77
N ARG A 383 24.94 50.31 -22.82
CA ARG A 383 25.69 49.05 -22.86
C ARG A 383 25.29 48.11 -21.72
N ILE A 384 25.02 46.86 -22.06
CA ILE A 384 24.78 45.77 -21.13
C ILE A 384 25.80 44.68 -21.40
N TRP A 385 26.53 44.26 -20.38
CA TRP A 385 27.39 43.08 -20.44
C TRP A 385 26.87 41.97 -19.53
N VAL A 386 27.03 40.73 -19.99
CA VAL A 386 26.80 39.52 -19.20
C VAL A 386 28.00 38.60 -19.39
N ASN A 387 28.67 38.23 -18.30
CA ASN A 387 29.87 37.38 -18.26
C ASN A 387 31.00 37.84 -19.23
N GLY A 388 31.07 39.16 -19.50
CA GLY A 388 32.02 39.78 -20.42
C GLY A 388 31.56 39.86 -21.88
N GLU A 389 30.48 39.19 -22.28
CA GLU A 389 29.86 39.39 -23.60
C GLU A 389 28.96 40.65 -23.62
N ASN A 390 28.92 41.34 -24.77
CA ASN A 390 27.96 42.43 -24.98
C ASN A 390 26.57 41.86 -25.34
N HIS A 391 25.59 42.20 -24.50
CA HIS A 391 24.19 41.80 -24.57
C HIS A 391 23.24 42.94 -24.97
N SER A 392 23.74 44.15 -25.26
CA SER A 392 22.91 45.21 -25.84
C SER A 392 22.33 44.81 -27.18
N THR A 393 21.20 45.42 -27.51
CA THR A 393 20.60 45.41 -28.85
C THR A 393 20.23 46.85 -29.25
N ALA A 394 19.86 47.05 -30.51
CA ALA A 394 19.43 48.33 -31.05
C ALA A 394 17.98 48.21 -31.54
N ILE A 395 17.18 49.27 -31.43
CA ILE A 395 15.83 49.34 -31.98
C ILE A 395 15.89 48.99 -33.49
N ASN A 396 14.91 48.21 -33.95
CA ASN A 396 14.82 47.57 -35.27
C ASN A 396 15.88 46.49 -35.62
N ALA A 397 16.87 46.21 -34.78
CA ALA A 397 17.71 45.01 -34.92
C ALA A 397 16.89 43.70 -34.87
N ARG A 398 17.40 42.65 -35.53
CA ARG A 398 16.79 41.31 -35.56
C ARG A 398 17.89 40.24 -35.44
N GLY A 399 17.60 39.15 -34.73
CA GLY A 399 18.51 38.02 -34.53
C GLY A 399 19.04 37.91 -33.09
N ASP A 400 20.27 37.41 -32.94
CA ASP A 400 20.77 36.90 -31.65
C ASP A 400 21.07 37.97 -30.59
N SER A 401 21.13 39.27 -30.95
CA SER A 401 21.19 40.36 -29.97
C SER A 401 19.86 40.50 -29.22
N TRP A 402 18.75 40.54 -29.94
CA TRP A 402 17.38 40.64 -29.42
C TRP A 402 17.07 39.46 -28.48
N SER A 403 17.45 38.24 -28.86
CA SER A 403 17.25 37.04 -28.03
C SER A 403 18.04 37.08 -26.71
N ARG A 404 19.30 37.55 -26.74
CA ARG A 404 20.18 37.63 -25.56
C ARG A 404 19.86 38.81 -24.64
N PHE A 405 19.43 39.94 -25.21
CA PHE A 405 18.89 41.07 -24.46
C PHE A 405 17.58 40.70 -23.76
N ARG A 406 16.70 39.96 -24.45
CA ARG A 406 15.44 39.47 -23.88
C ARG A 406 15.67 38.54 -22.70
N ASP A 407 16.60 37.59 -22.78
CA ASP A 407 16.91 36.68 -21.67
C ASP A 407 17.22 37.47 -20.39
N ILE A 408 18.25 38.32 -20.44
CA ILE A 408 18.68 39.11 -19.27
C ILE A 408 17.57 40.05 -18.76
N SER A 409 16.82 40.69 -19.66
CA SER A 409 15.68 41.54 -19.29
C SER A 409 14.57 40.75 -18.57
N SER A 410 14.17 39.59 -19.09
CA SER A 410 13.14 38.74 -18.47
C SER A 410 13.53 38.20 -17.09
N ARG A 411 14.81 38.32 -16.71
CA ARG A 411 15.36 37.81 -15.44
C ARG A 411 15.52 38.87 -14.36
N ILE A 412 15.48 40.17 -14.69
CA ILE A 412 15.73 41.27 -13.75
C ILE A 412 14.43 41.85 -13.16
N MET A 413 14.44 42.02 -11.83
CA MET A 413 13.46 42.81 -11.07
C MET A 413 14.19 43.90 -10.26
N TRP A 414 13.94 45.17 -10.62
CA TRP A 414 14.38 46.36 -9.89
C TRP A 414 13.32 46.72 -8.84
N ASN A 415 13.65 46.62 -7.56
CA ASN A 415 12.71 46.89 -6.47
C ASN A 415 13.12 48.18 -5.74
N TYR A 416 12.24 49.19 -5.76
CA TYR A 416 12.44 50.51 -5.19
C TYR A 416 11.52 50.74 -3.97
N PRO A 417 11.77 50.10 -2.80
CA PRO A 417 10.84 50.10 -1.67
C PRO A 417 10.58 51.48 -1.05
N ASP A 418 11.61 52.33 -0.95
CA ASP A 418 11.60 53.58 -0.16
C ASP A 418 11.61 54.86 -1.01
N VAL A 419 11.63 54.73 -2.35
CA VAL A 419 11.65 55.85 -3.29
C VAL A 419 10.25 56.45 -3.41
N SER A 420 10.15 57.78 -3.30
CA SER A 420 8.89 58.51 -3.45
C SER A 420 8.68 59.08 -4.86
N HIS A 421 9.76 59.30 -5.60
CA HIS A 421 9.71 59.60 -7.03
C HIS A 421 10.94 59.05 -7.75
N LEU A 422 10.76 58.34 -8.87
CA LEU A 422 11.84 57.85 -9.72
C LEU A 422 11.78 58.54 -11.09
N THR A 423 12.84 59.26 -11.44
CA THR A 423 13.09 59.73 -12.82
C THR A 423 14.08 58.77 -13.48
N LEU A 424 13.64 57.99 -14.46
CA LEU A 424 14.54 57.34 -15.41
C LEU A 424 14.79 58.35 -16.54
N ASP A 425 16.00 58.87 -16.62
CA ASP A 425 16.37 60.08 -17.35
C ASP A 425 16.94 59.77 -18.74
N TYR A 426 17.13 60.79 -19.59
CA TYR A 426 17.72 60.64 -20.91
C TYR A 426 19.17 60.14 -20.86
N SER A 427 19.55 59.26 -21.79
CA SER A 427 20.96 58.91 -22.00
C SER A 427 21.76 60.01 -22.69
N HIS A 428 23.06 60.03 -22.41
CA HIS A 428 24.04 60.94 -23.00
C HIS A 428 24.80 60.28 -24.16
N GLY A 429 25.03 61.03 -25.23
CA GLY A 429 25.79 60.52 -26.38
C GLY A 429 25.95 61.57 -27.46
N THR A 430 27.05 61.52 -28.21
CA THR A 430 27.28 62.42 -29.36
C THR A 430 26.80 61.74 -30.63
N LEU A 431 25.82 62.31 -31.34
CA LEU A 431 25.22 61.68 -32.53
C LEU A 431 26.16 61.70 -33.74
N ASN A 432 26.26 60.58 -34.46
CA ASN A 432 27.26 60.42 -35.53
C ASN A 432 26.80 60.89 -36.92
N LYS A 433 25.51 61.22 -37.09
CA LYS A 433 24.92 61.77 -38.34
C LYS A 433 23.71 62.65 -38.02
N ASP A 434 23.26 63.47 -38.97
CA ASP A 434 22.04 64.29 -38.79
C ASP A 434 20.77 63.41 -38.75
N GLY A 435 19.82 63.74 -37.88
CA GLY A 435 18.45 63.21 -37.90
C GLY A 435 17.62 63.54 -36.65
N TYR A 436 16.29 63.37 -36.75
CA TYR A 436 15.32 63.62 -35.65
C TYR A 436 15.46 64.98 -34.94
N GLY A 437 15.95 66.01 -35.64
CA GLY A 437 16.17 67.36 -35.10
C GLY A 437 17.53 67.59 -34.44
N VAL A 438 18.40 66.58 -34.39
CA VAL A 438 19.76 66.63 -33.87
C VAL A 438 20.77 66.59 -35.02
N SER A 439 21.81 67.42 -34.96
CA SER A 439 22.90 67.42 -35.94
C SER A 439 24.03 66.46 -35.55
N ALA A 440 24.81 66.01 -36.54
CA ALA A 440 26.05 65.28 -36.33
C ALA A 440 27.00 66.08 -35.41
N GLY A 441 27.55 65.43 -34.38
CA GLY A 441 28.33 66.09 -33.32
C GLY A 441 27.50 66.74 -32.21
N GLY A 442 26.17 66.71 -32.29
CA GLY A 442 25.26 67.16 -31.23
C GLY A 442 25.08 66.10 -30.13
N ASN A 443 24.74 66.54 -28.91
CA ASN A 443 24.36 65.66 -27.80
C ASN A 443 22.90 65.21 -27.94
N VAL A 444 22.60 63.93 -27.69
CA VAL A 444 21.23 63.37 -27.75
C VAL A 444 20.43 63.53 -26.45
N TYR A 445 21.06 63.85 -25.32
CA TYR A 445 20.39 64.07 -24.03
C TYR A 445 19.28 65.14 -24.14
N GLY A 446 18.11 64.88 -23.58
CA GLY A 446 16.94 65.77 -23.66
C GLY A 446 16.31 65.86 -25.06
N THR A 447 16.58 64.88 -25.93
CA THR A 447 15.99 64.75 -27.28
C THR A 447 15.40 63.34 -27.43
N VAL A 448 14.51 63.13 -28.42
CA VAL A 448 13.94 61.80 -28.68
C VAL A 448 15.01 60.71 -28.89
N LEU A 449 16.17 61.07 -29.45
CA LEU A 449 17.26 60.12 -29.66
C LEU A 449 17.93 59.68 -28.36
N GLY A 450 17.90 60.50 -27.31
CA GLY A 450 18.44 60.15 -25.98
C GLY A 450 17.57 59.19 -25.18
N LYS A 451 16.38 58.84 -25.70
CA LYS A 451 15.45 57.89 -25.08
C LYS A 451 15.72 56.43 -25.47
N GLY A 452 16.29 56.22 -26.66
CA GLY A 452 16.53 54.91 -27.30
C GLY A 452 17.57 54.01 -26.62
N SER A 453 17.89 54.28 -25.35
CA SER A 453 18.68 53.44 -24.46
C SER A 453 17.78 52.38 -23.84
N LEU A 454 17.89 51.13 -24.31
CA LEU A 454 17.03 50.04 -23.89
C LEU A 454 17.35 49.59 -22.44
N PHE A 455 16.60 50.10 -21.46
CA PHE A 455 16.75 49.74 -20.05
C PHE A 455 16.12 48.37 -19.76
N PRO A 456 16.87 47.36 -19.27
CA PRO A 456 16.38 45.99 -19.15
C PRO A 456 15.72 45.71 -17.80
N GLY A 457 14.68 44.91 -17.79
CA GLY A 457 14.07 44.36 -16.57
C GLY A 457 12.79 45.05 -16.12
N SER A 458 12.07 44.39 -15.22
CA SER A 458 10.85 44.92 -14.63
C SER A 458 11.15 45.86 -13.46
N ILE A 459 10.41 46.97 -13.35
CA ILE A 459 10.53 47.98 -12.30
C ILE A 459 9.33 47.88 -11.36
N LEU A 460 9.60 47.76 -10.06
CA LEU A 460 8.62 47.76 -8.98
C LEU A 460 8.84 48.96 -8.06
N LEU A 461 7.92 49.92 -8.11
CA LEU A 461 7.94 51.16 -7.33
C LEU A 461 6.62 51.28 -6.53
N PRO A 462 6.46 50.53 -5.43
CA PRO A 462 5.17 50.32 -4.76
C PRO A 462 4.63 51.54 -3.98
N ASN A 463 5.45 52.58 -3.81
CA ASN A 463 5.21 53.69 -2.87
C ASN A 463 5.46 55.09 -3.47
N GLY A 464 5.81 55.17 -4.76
CA GLY A 464 6.23 56.43 -5.39
C GLY A 464 5.70 56.61 -6.81
N ASP A 465 5.84 57.85 -7.28
CA ASP A 465 5.54 58.27 -8.65
C ASP A 465 6.76 58.00 -9.57
N MET A 466 6.56 57.89 -10.88
CA MET A 466 7.64 57.73 -11.85
C MET A 466 7.52 58.73 -13.00
N THR A 467 8.66 59.25 -13.46
CA THR A 467 8.79 59.88 -14.78
C THR A 467 9.76 59.05 -15.60
N ASP A 468 9.34 58.64 -16.80
CA ASP A 468 10.12 57.77 -17.68
C ASP A 468 10.49 58.48 -18.99
N TYR A 469 11.80 58.64 -19.22
CA TYR A 469 12.40 59.21 -20.43
C TYR A 469 13.26 58.21 -21.21
N ALA A 470 13.32 56.94 -20.81
CA ALA A 470 14.13 55.92 -21.48
C ALA A 470 13.32 54.66 -21.83
N ASP A 471 13.68 54.00 -22.91
CA ASP A 471 12.91 52.85 -23.41
C ASP A 471 13.03 51.65 -22.45
N THR A 472 11.94 51.31 -21.77
CA THR A 472 11.90 50.28 -20.74
C THR A 472 11.48 48.91 -21.29
N ASN A 473 12.22 47.86 -20.89
CA ASN A 473 12.13 46.51 -21.47
C ASN A 473 11.84 45.47 -20.39
N GLY A 474 10.58 45.42 -19.97
CA GLY A 474 10.07 44.69 -18.83
C GLY A 474 8.74 45.28 -18.39
N ARG A 475 8.25 44.94 -17.20
CA ARG A 475 7.03 45.52 -16.64
C ARG A 475 7.32 46.81 -15.88
N LEU A 476 6.41 47.79 -15.92
CA LEU A 476 6.38 48.93 -15.01
C LEU A 476 5.25 48.73 -13.98
N LEU A 477 5.59 48.67 -12.70
CA LEU A 477 4.67 48.37 -11.61
C LEU A 477 4.69 49.50 -10.58
N ILE A 478 3.99 50.58 -10.92
CA ILE A 478 4.08 51.88 -10.24
C ILE A 478 2.89 52.03 -9.27
N GLY A 479 3.19 52.31 -8.01
CA GLY A 479 2.18 52.51 -6.95
C GLY A 479 1.57 53.91 -6.95
N GLY A 480 2.32 54.90 -7.44
CA GLY A 480 1.89 56.29 -7.64
C GLY A 480 1.54 56.60 -9.10
N ASN A 481 1.69 57.86 -9.48
CA ASN A 481 1.50 58.36 -10.85
C ASN A 481 2.65 57.93 -11.80
N LEU A 482 2.39 57.93 -13.10
CA LEU A 482 3.41 57.68 -14.14
C LEU A 482 3.32 58.74 -15.25
N ASP A 483 4.34 59.59 -15.37
CA ASP A 483 4.51 60.50 -16.51
C ASP A 483 5.47 59.85 -17.53
N PHE A 484 4.92 59.50 -18.70
CA PHE A 484 5.52 58.59 -19.66
C PHE A 484 5.88 59.33 -20.96
N ASP A 485 7.17 59.53 -21.19
CA ASP A 485 7.75 60.29 -22.30
C ASP A 485 8.97 59.52 -22.84
N VAL A 486 8.77 58.28 -23.31
CA VAL A 486 9.80 57.40 -23.89
C VAL A 486 9.81 57.46 -25.44
N TRP A 487 10.49 56.57 -26.15
CA TRP A 487 10.29 56.32 -27.59
C TRP A 487 9.47 55.03 -27.78
N GLU A 488 9.88 53.93 -27.13
CA GLU A 488 9.22 52.62 -27.16
C GLU A 488 9.15 51.99 -25.76
N HIS A 489 8.25 51.03 -25.55
CA HIS A 489 8.20 50.19 -24.34
C HIS A 489 7.84 48.75 -24.68
N HIS A 490 8.65 47.82 -24.19
CA HIS A 490 8.60 46.40 -24.55
C HIS A 490 8.40 45.51 -23.33
N ASN A 491 7.54 44.51 -23.44
CA ASN A 491 7.18 43.65 -22.33
C ASN A 491 8.06 42.40 -22.36
N ALA A 492 9.11 42.39 -21.56
CA ALA A 492 9.82 41.17 -21.18
C ALA A 492 9.38 40.77 -19.75
N PRO A 493 8.28 40.00 -19.57
CA PRO A 493 7.76 39.72 -18.24
C PRO A 493 8.81 39.05 -17.36
N TRP A 494 8.96 39.55 -16.13
CA TRP A 494 9.85 38.90 -15.17
C TRP A 494 9.42 37.46 -14.91
N VAL A 495 10.34 36.50 -15.13
CA VAL A 495 10.06 35.06 -14.99
C VAL A 495 9.81 34.65 -13.53
N GLY A 496 10.32 35.42 -12.56
CA GLY A 496 10.10 35.18 -11.14
C GLY A 496 11.05 34.14 -10.53
N PHE A 497 10.72 33.66 -9.32
CA PHE A 497 11.55 32.76 -8.54
C PHE A 497 11.34 31.27 -8.92
N ASP A 498 11.90 30.79 -10.03
CA ASP A 498 11.88 29.35 -10.38
C ASP A 498 12.92 28.52 -9.58
N GLU A 499 12.85 28.60 -8.24
CA GLU A 499 13.63 27.75 -7.33
C GLU A 499 12.72 26.65 -6.70
N PRO A 500 12.85 25.37 -7.10
CA PRO A 500 11.96 24.31 -6.63
C PRO A 500 12.10 24.06 -5.12
N GLN A 501 11.00 24.27 -4.38
CA GLN A 501 10.98 24.07 -2.93
C GLN A 501 10.78 22.59 -2.61
N ARG A 502 11.88 21.90 -2.29
CA ARG A 502 11.91 20.45 -2.08
C ARG A 502 11.39 20.04 -0.70
N PHE A 503 10.58 18.99 -0.67
CA PHE A 503 10.03 18.41 0.54
C PHE A 503 10.16 16.88 0.53
N THR A 504 10.16 16.32 1.74
CA THR A 504 10.03 14.90 2.01
C THR A 504 8.84 14.72 2.96
N LEU A 505 7.85 13.93 2.55
CA LEU A 505 6.72 13.52 3.37
C LEU A 505 7.06 12.18 4.02
N LEU A 506 7.04 12.16 5.35
CA LEU A 506 7.31 10.97 6.16
C LEU A 506 6.05 10.55 6.90
N GLY A 507 5.85 9.24 7.03
CA GLY A 507 4.72 8.62 7.72
C GLY A 507 5.13 7.56 8.73
N SER A 508 4.31 7.35 9.75
CA SER A 508 4.38 6.21 10.66
C SER A 508 2.98 5.87 11.13
N THR A 509 2.60 4.61 11.01
CA THR A 509 1.27 4.10 11.36
C THR A 509 1.26 3.48 12.77
N ARG A 510 0.08 3.03 13.21
CA ARG A 510 -0.09 2.20 14.39
C ARG A 510 -1.49 1.58 14.38
N ALA A 511 -1.53 0.25 14.34
CA ALA A 511 -2.76 -0.54 14.42
C ALA A 511 -3.48 -0.38 15.78
N ASP A 512 -4.81 -0.23 15.73
CA ASP A 512 -5.74 -0.46 16.83
C ASP A 512 -6.64 -1.67 16.52
N ALA A 513 -6.21 -2.81 17.04
CA ALA A 513 -6.96 -4.06 17.06
C ALA A 513 -7.52 -4.37 18.47
N SER A 514 -7.69 -3.37 19.35
CA SER A 514 -8.12 -3.56 20.74
C SER A 514 -9.54 -4.13 20.91
N GLN A 515 -10.32 -4.20 19.83
CA GLN A 515 -11.65 -4.83 19.77
C GLN A 515 -11.68 -6.10 18.89
N ALA A 516 -10.53 -6.52 18.34
CA ALA A 516 -10.42 -7.76 17.60
C ALA A 516 -10.47 -8.97 18.56
N SER A 517 -11.36 -9.92 18.28
CA SER A 517 -11.45 -11.18 18.99
C SER A 517 -11.66 -12.31 17.98
N TYR A 518 -11.16 -13.50 18.30
CA TYR A 518 -11.42 -14.70 17.52
C TYR A 518 -12.94 -14.93 17.35
N ALA A 519 -13.35 -15.39 16.17
CA ALA A 519 -14.74 -15.52 15.73
C ALA A 519 -15.60 -14.22 15.82
N GLY A 520 -14.98 -13.06 16.05
CA GLY A 520 -15.65 -11.76 16.14
C GLY A 520 -15.86 -11.06 14.79
N ASP A 521 -16.69 -10.02 14.81
CA ASP A 521 -17.10 -9.17 13.67
C ASP A 521 -16.61 -7.71 13.81
N LYS A 522 -16.03 -7.34 14.96
CA LYS A 522 -15.79 -5.94 15.35
C LYS A 522 -14.68 -5.32 14.52
N ALA A 523 -14.88 -4.07 14.12
CA ALA A 523 -13.95 -3.39 13.23
C ALA A 523 -12.60 -3.09 13.89
N VAL A 524 -11.53 -3.25 13.10
CA VAL A 524 -10.16 -2.83 13.39
C VAL A 524 -9.79 -1.62 12.54
N HIS A 525 -8.80 -0.84 12.97
CA HIS A 525 -8.34 0.33 12.22
C HIS A 525 -6.87 0.65 12.54
N ASP A 526 -6.36 1.70 11.92
CA ASP A 526 -4.98 2.19 12.04
C ASP A 526 -4.96 3.73 12.23
N THR A 527 -3.82 4.27 12.65
CA THR A 527 -3.58 5.69 12.90
C THR A 527 -2.30 6.22 12.21
N LEU A 528 -2.41 6.57 10.92
CA LEU A 528 -1.32 7.17 10.15
C LEU A 528 -0.96 8.57 10.65
N THR A 529 0.26 8.69 11.19
CA THR A 529 0.88 9.96 11.58
C THR A 529 1.80 10.47 10.47
N LEU A 530 1.60 11.70 10.01
CA LEU A 530 2.36 12.34 8.93
C LEU A 530 3.15 13.56 9.42
N ARG A 531 4.33 13.79 8.83
CA ARG A 531 5.13 15.02 9.01
C ARG A 531 5.81 15.46 7.71
N SER A 532 6.01 16.77 7.55
CA SER A 532 6.78 17.34 6.45
C SER A 532 8.20 17.73 6.89
N ALA A 533 9.20 17.43 6.04
CA ALA A 533 10.60 17.78 6.22
C ALA A 533 11.20 18.32 4.91
N SER A 534 12.36 18.98 4.97
CA SER A 534 13.13 19.33 3.78
C SER A 534 13.92 18.14 3.25
N SER A 535 14.17 18.10 1.93
CA SER A 535 14.84 16.96 1.27
C SER A 535 16.33 16.77 1.58
N ASN A 536 16.87 17.52 2.54
CA ASN A 536 18.24 17.35 3.06
C ASN A 536 18.27 17.19 4.59
N GLY A 537 17.12 17.17 5.26
CA GLY A 537 17.01 17.07 6.72
C GLY A 537 17.59 18.25 7.51
N GLN A 538 17.98 19.35 6.84
CA GLN A 538 18.69 20.50 7.44
C GLN A 538 17.86 21.80 7.42
N GLY A 539 16.84 21.90 6.56
CA GLY A 539 15.96 23.06 6.45
C GLY A 539 14.50 22.78 6.84
N THR A 540 13.67 23.81 6.82
CA THR A 540 12.21 23.72 7.00
C THR A 540 11.48 23.63 5.66
N THR A 541 10.39 22.88 5.59
CA THR A 541 9.33 23.13 4.61
C THR A 541 8.71 24.50 4.90
N ILE A 542 8.37 25.27 3.86
CA ILE A 542 7.81 26.62 4.00
C ILE A 542 6.30 26.71 3.70
N PHE A 543 5.73 25.68 3.06
CA PHE A 543 4.31 25.54 2.75
C PHE A 543 3.67 24.43 3.58
N ASP A 544 2.40 24.60 3.92
CA ASP A 544 1.57 23.51 4.44
C ASP A 544 1.14 22.64 3.25
N LEU A 545 1.28 21.32 3.37
CA LEU A 545 1.06 20.38 2.26
C LEU A 545 -0.34 19.78 2.36
N GLN A 546 -1.18 20.01 1.34
CA GLN A 546 -2.43 19.25 1.21
C GLN A 546 -2.14 17.92 0.50
N VAL A 547 -2.36 16.82 1.22
CA VAL A 547 -2.08 15.44 0.82
C VAL A 547 -3.39 14.70 0.59
N THR A 548 -3.44 13.93 -0.50
CA THR A 548 -4.57 13.09 -0.93
C THR A 548 -4.07 11.82 -1.61
N GLY A 549 -4.90 10.79 -1.73
CA GLY A 549 -4.57 9.56 -2.47
C GLY A 549 -3.74 8.51 -1.72
N LEU A 550 -3.36 8.77 -0.46
CA LEU A 550 -2.84 7.73 0.44
C LEU A 550 -3.90 6.65 0.65
N SER A 551 -3.54 5.38 0.44
CA SER A 551 -4.43 4.24 0.66
C SER A 551 -3.85 3.22 1.64
N LEU A 552 -4.73 2.46 2.29
CA LEU A 552 -4.42 1.42 3.26
C LEU A 552 -5.01 0.09 2.80
N THR A 553 -4.26 -0.99 2.90
CA THR A 553 -4.80 -2.37 2.82
C THR A 553 -4.57 -3.09 4.14
N LEU A 554 -5.54 -3.90 4.56
CA LEU A 554 -5.34 -4.90 5.60
C LEU A 554 -4.88 -6.21 4.94
N SER A 555 -3.84 -6.81 5.49
CA SER A 555 -3.29 -8.10 5.08
C SER A 555 -3.45 -9.13 6.22
N TYR A 556 -3.72 -10.39 5.88
CA TYR A 556 -3.91 -11.50 6.82
C TYR A 556 -3.12 -12.72 6.36
N ARG A 557 -2.32 -13.30 7.25
CA ARG A 557 -1.57 -14.55 7.10
C ARG A 557 -2.18 -15.62 8.00
N SER A 558 -2.74 -16.67 7.40
CA SER A 558 -3.25 -17.83 8.13
C SER A 558 -2.13 -18.62 8.81
N SER A 559 -2.46 -19.48 9.78
CA SER A 559 -1.49 -20.44 10.35
C SER A 559 -0.97 -21.47 9.34
N SER A 560 -1.63 -21.61 8.19
CA SER A 560 -1.17 -22.38 7.03
C SER A 560 -0.21 -21.59 6.11
N GLY A 561 0.08 -20.32 6.40
CA GLY A 561 1.01 -19.46 5.66
C GLY A 561 0.42 -18.77 4.43
N ASN A 562 -0.85 -19.00 4.11
CA ASN A 562 -1.54 -18.32 3.01
C ASN A 562 -1.80 -16.86 3.38
N VAL A 563 -1.58 -15.93 2.44
CA VAL A 563 -1.81 -14.50 2.64
C VAL A 563 -3.00 -14.02 1.81
N SER A 564 -4.02 -13.49 2.49
CA SER A 564 -5.09 -12.67 1.90
C SER A 564 -4.79 -11.19 2.12
N ARG A 565 -5.24 -10.33 1.20
CA ARG A 565 -5.19 -8.87 1.34
C ARG A 565 -6.51 -8.26 0.89
N SER A 566 -6.95 -7.21 1.56
CA SER A 566 -8.18 -6.50 1.25
C SER A 566 -8.05 -5.63 0.00
N ASP A 567 -9.19 -5.19 -0.54
CA ASP A 567 -9.22 -3.99 -1.39
C ASP A 567 -8.66 -2.77 -0.63
N PRO A 568 -8.02 -1.81 -1.32
CA PRO A 568 -7.46 -0.61 -0.71
C PRO A 568 -8.54 0.41 -0.33
N LYS A 569 -8.44 0.98 0.88
CA LYS A 569 -9.30 2.07 1.35
C LYS A 569 -8.49 3.36 1.51
N THR A 570 -8.97 4.47 0.96
CA THR A 570 -8.25 5.76 0.97
C THR A 570 -8.40 6.49 2.30
N PHE A 571 -7.31 7.10 2.80
CA PHE A 571 -7.38 8.09 3.88
C PHE A 571 -8.11 9.36 3.42
N THR A 572 -8.70 10.11 4.35
CA THR A 572 -9.27 11.43 4.08
C THR A 572 -8.18 12.45 3.73
N SER A 573 -8.54 13.50 2.99
CA SER A 573 -7.61 14.58 2.62
C SER A 573 -7.07 15.28 3.86
N ALA A 574 -5.76 15.49 3.91
CA ALA A 574 -5.05 15.99 5.08
C ALA A 574 -4.21 17.23 4.75
N THR A 575 -4.11 18.17 5.68
CA THR A 575 -3.19 19.32 5.59
C THR A 575 -2.05 19.11 6.59
N VAL A 576 -0.90 18.64 6.10
CA VAL A 576 0.32 18.44 6.90
C VAL A 576 0.99 19.80 7.07
N PRO A 577 1.15 20.33 8.29
CA PRO A 577 1.76 21.63 8.49
C PRO A 577 3.23 21.65 8.08
N LYS A 578 3.70 22.85 7.76
CA LYS A 578 5.11 23.13 7.52
C LYS A 578 5.97 22.94 8.76
N SER A 579 7.27 22.74 8.55
CA SER A 579 8.30 22.67 9.59
C SER A 579 8.05 21.60 10.68
N GLY A 580 7.99 20.32 10.28
CA GLY A 580 8.21 19.19 11.20
C GLY A 580 7.11 18.90 12.22
N SER A 581 6.01 19.65 12.22
CA SER A 581 4.83 19.33 13.04
C SER A 581 4.12 18.09 12.52
N VAL A 582 3.67 17.23 13.43
CA VAL A 582 2.92 16.01 13.11
C VAL A 582 1.41 16.27 13.04
N ILE A 583 0.73 15.52 12.17
CA ILE A 583 -0.72 15.28 12.25
C ILE A 583 -0.98 13.78 12.30
N THR A 584 -2.10 13.35 12.88
CA THR A 584 -2.52 11.94 12.91
C THR A 584 -3.90 11.80 12.28
N LEU A 585 -4.05 10.82 11.40
CA LEU A 585 -5.27 10.48 10.67
C LEU A 585 -5.75 9.11 11.15
N LYS A 586 -7.03 8.98 11.51
CA LYS A 586 -7.63 7.64 11.66
C LYS A 586 -7.85 7.05 10.26
N SER A 587 -7.53 5.78 10.06
CA SER A 587 -7.90 5.05 8.85
C SER A 587 -9.42 4.87 8.75
N PRO A 588 -9.93 4.51 7.55
CA PRO A 588 -11.20 3.80 7.44
C PRO A 588 -11.20 2.52 8.28
N ASP A 589 -12.38 2.12 8.76
CA ASP A 589 -12.58 0.89 9.52
C ASP A 589 -12.53 -0.36 8.60
N PHE A 590 -11.96 -1.45 9.10
CA PHE A 590 -11.87 -2.77 8.44
C PHE A 590 -12.55 -3.87 9.25
N VAL A 591 -13.20 -4.80 8.55
CA VAL A 591 -13.98 -5.92 9.09
C VAL A 591 -13.56 -7.23 8.39
N PRO A 592 -13.88 -8.42 8.93
CA PRO A 592 -13.48 -9.70 8.33
C PRO A 592 -13.86 -9.85 6.85
N ALA A 593 -15.02 -9.32 6.45
CA ALA A 593 -15.52 -9.37 5.08
C ALA A 593 -14.62 -8.65 4.06
N ASP A 594 -13.80 -7.67 4.48
CA ASP A 594 -12.82 -7.01 3.60
C ASP A 594 -11.71 -7.96 3.15
N LEU A 595 -11.49 -9.06 3.89
CA LEU A 595 -10.54 -10.13 3.58
C LEU A 595 -11.23 -11.37 2.97
N GLY A 596 -12.54 -11.30 2.72
CA GLY A 596 -13.37 -12.45 2.32
C GLY A 596 -13.63 -13.46 3.44
N LEU A 597 -13.56 -13.03 4.72
CA LEU A 597 -13.81 -13.87 5.89
C LEU A 597 -15.19 -13.55 6.52
N ASP A 598 -15.89 -14.56 7.02
CA ASP A 598 -17.15 -14.37 7.76
C ASP A 598 -16.93 -13.79 9.18
N SER A 599 -15.77 -14.07 9.78
CA SER A 599 -15.36 -13.58 11.10
C SER A 599 -13.82 -13.55 11.24
N TRP A 600 -13.29 -12.92 12.29
CA TRP A 600 -11.85 -12.88 12.55
C TRP A 600 -11.31 -14.28 12.88
N MET A 601 -10.41 -14.77 12.03
CA MET A 601 -9.78 -16.09 12.13
C MET A 601 -8.44 -16.00 12.89
N ALA A 602 -7.89 -17.16 13.28
CA ALA A 602 -6.57 -17.21 13.89
C ALA A 602 -5.46 -16.93 12.86
N GLY A 603 -4.40 -16.26 13.31
CA GLY A 603 -3.25 -15.90 12.50
C GLY A 603 -2.76 -14.48 12.73
N GLU A 604 -1.98 -13.98 11.77
CA GLU A 604 -1.27 -12.71 11.84
C GLU A 604 -1.86 -11.70 10.86
N TYR A 605 -2.06 -10.46 11.32
CA TYR A 605 -2.65 -9.37 10.57
C TYR A 605 -1.73 -8.16 10.60
N TRP A 606 -1.67 -7.39 9.51
CA TRP A 606 -0.94 -6.12 9.46
C TRP A 606 -1.55 -5.17 8.42
N PHE A 607 -1.31 -3.88 8.60
CA PHE A 607 -1.69 -2.86 7.64
C PHE A 607 -0.53 -2.48 6.72
N ASP A 608 -0.82 -2.09 5.48
CA ASP A 608 0.16 -1.61 4.50
C ASP A 608 -0.31 -0.29 3.90
N VAL A 609 0.48 0.79 4.00
CA VAL A 609 0.14 2.13 3.48
C VAL A 609 0.80 2.32 2.13
N SER A 610 0.01 2.58 1.08
CA SER A 610 0.52 2.91 -0.25
C SER A 610 0.52 4.41 -0.53
N GLY A 611 1.67 4.93 -0.95
CA GLY A 611 1.82 6.25 -1.56
C GLY A 611 1.78 6.24 -3.09
N ALA A 612 1.35 5.15 -3.74
CA ALA A 612 1.37 5.04 -5.21
C ALA A 612 0.52 6.13 -5.90
N ASP A 613 -0.73 6.33 -5.46
CA ASP A 613 -1.66 7.32 -5.99
C ASP A 613 -1.58 8.67 -5.25
N ILE A 614 -0.47 8.97 -4.56
CA ILE A 614 -0.38 10.16 -3.71
C ILE A 614 -0.34 11.44 -4.55
N HIS A 615 -1.20 12.39 -4.19
CA HIS A 615 -1.25 13.72 -4.78
C HIS A 615 -0.98 14.76 -3.68
N ILE A 616 0.06 15.57 -3.88
CA ILE A 616 0.51 16.60 -2.93
C ILE A 616 0.55 17.96 -3.63
N LYS A 617 -0.01 18.97 -2.98
CA LYS A 617 0.01 20.37 -3.42
C LYS A 617 0.22 21.33 -2.25
N ASP A 618 0.60 22.56 -2.55
CA ASP A 618 0.52 23.67 -1.59
C ASP A 618 -0.94 23.85 -1.14
N ALA A 619 -1.20 23.76 0.17
CA ALA A 619 -2.53 23.95 0.74
C ALA A 619 -3.03 25.41 0.65
N SER A 620 -2.14 26.38 0.44
CA SER A 620 -2.45 27.81 0.37
C SER A 620 -2.67 28.30 -1.07
N LYS A 621 -1.73 28.08 -1.99
CA LYS A 621 -1.88 28.46 -3.43
C LYS A 621 -2.52 27.37 -4.30
N GLY A 622 -2.69 26.15 -3.81
CA GLY A 622 -3.28 25.03 -4.57
C GLY A 622 -2.36 24.43 -5.64
N VAL A 623 -1.10 24.87 -5.73
CA VAL A 623 -0.12 24.47 -6.75
C VAL A 623 0.32 23.03 -6.52
N GLN A 624 0.08 22.16 -7.52
CA GLN A 624 0.50 20.76 -7.51
C GLN A 624 2.03 20.65 -7.48
N SER A 625 2.54 19.69 -6.69
CA SER A 625 3.96 19.36 -6.68
C SER A 625 4.36 18.48 -7.85
N SER A 626 5.63 18.54 -8.24
CA SER A 626 6.29 17.49 -9.00
C SER A 626 6.86 16.48 -8.00
N LEU A 627 6.32 15.27 -7.97
CA LEU A 627 6.89 14.18 -7.16
C LEU A 627 8.12 13.61 -7.87
N VAL A 628 9.21 13.47 -7.12
CA VAL A 628 10.47 12.85 -7.56
C VAL A 628 10.51 11.37 -7.16
N ARG A 629 9.84 11.02 -6.06
CA ARG A 629 9.74 9.66 -5.54
C ARG A 629 8.44 9.47 -4.77
N THR A 630 7.83 8.30 -4.90
CA THR A 630 6.80 7.79 -3.99
C THR A 630 7.28 6.49 -3.35
N ALA A 631 6.66 6.12 -2.23
CA ALA A 631 7.00 4.93 -1.46
C ALA A 631 5.77 4.42 -0.68
N SER A 632 5.93 3.28 -0.03
CA SER A 632 4.89 2.62 0.77
C SER A 632 5.48 2.19 2.12
N LEU A 633 4.63 2.11 3.15
CA LEU A 633 4.98 1.52 4.44
C LEU A 633 4.50 0.06 4.44
N ASP A 634 5.45 -0.87 4.59
CA ASP A 634 5.20 -2.31 4.71
C ASP A 634 5.08 -2.69 6.19
N GLY A 635 3.85 -2.97 6.64
CA GLY A 635 3.60 -3.34 8.03
C GLY A 635 3.96 -4.79 8.35
N SER A 636 4.28 -5.64 7.35
CA SER A 636 4.62 -7.04 7.60
C SER A 636 5.92 -7.20 8.40
N ASN A 637 6.74 -6.14 8.46
CA ASN A 637 7.98 -6.05 9.20
C ASN A 637 7.92 -5.09 10.41
N ASP A 638 6.81 -4.38 10.64
CA ASP A 638 6.66 -3.41 11.75
C ASP A 638 5.80 -3.98 12.90
N ALA A 639 6.30 -3.88 14.13
CA ALA A 639 5.62 -4.35 15.33
C ALA A 639 4.51 -3.41 15.84
N ALA A 640 4.43 -2.17 15.35
CA ALA A 640 3.30 -1.27 15.60
C ALA A 640 2.09 -1.59 14.72
N GLU A 641 2.33 -2.24 13.58
CA GLU A 641 1.32 -2.56 12.55
C GLU A 641 0.73 -3.95 12.70
N ARG A 642 1.48 -4.85 13.34
CA ARG A 642 1.13 -6.27 13.44
C ARG A 642 0.30 -6.55 14.68
N PHE A 643 -0.79 -7.29 14.48
CA PHE A 643 -1.56 -7.90 15.55
C PHE A 643 -1.81 -9.38 15.25
N VAL A 644 -1.92 -10.19 16.30
CA VAL A 644 -2.12 -11.64 16.19
C VAL A 644 -3.42 -12.01 16.89
N ILE A 645 -4.28 -12.74 16.20
CA ILE A 645 -5.49 -13.33 16.77
C ILE A 645 -5.20 -14.81 17.00
N SER A 646 -5.41 -15.29 18.22
CA SER A 646 -5.26 -16.69 18.61
C SER A 646 -6.64 -17.34 18.80
N PRO A 647 -6.80 -18.65 18.57
CA PRO A 647 -8.06 -19.33 18.87
C PRO A 647 -8.38 -19.30 20.38
N ASP A 648 -9.66 -19.15 20.71
CA ASP A 648 -10.14 -19.34 22.08
C ASP A 648 -9.96 -20.79 22.57
N THR A 649 -9.88 -20.97 23.88
CA THR A 649 -9.76 -22.31 24.49
C THR A 649 -11.08 -23.09 24.39
N LEU A 650 -11.02 -24.25 23.75
CA LEU A 650 -12.17 -25.10 23.44
C LEU A 650 -12.40 -26.19 24.51
N SER A 651 -13.63 -26.29 25.01
CA SER A 651 -14.12 -27.49 25.70
C SER A 651 -14.64 -28.51 24.69
N LEU A 652 -13.78 -29.41 24.20
CA LEU A 652 -14.16 -30.52 23.33
C LEU A 652 -14.72 -31.66 24.17
N GLY A 653 -16.03 -31.94 24.05
CA GLY A 653 -16.66 -33.09 24.71
C GLY A 653 -16.42 -34.37 23.91
N LEU A 654 -16.08 -35.45 24.61
CA LEU A 654 -15.89 -36.80 24.06
C LEU A 654 -16.75 -37.77 24.87
N THR A 655 -17.61 -38.53 24.19
CA THR A 655 -18.29 -39.72 24.73
C THR A 655 -18.33 -40.79 23.65
N THR A 656 -18.32 -42.04 24.03
CA THR A 656 -18.14 -43.20 23.13
C THR A 656 -19.21 -44.25 23.43
N LYS A 657 -19.26 -45.34 22.67
CA LYS A 657 -20.13 -46.50 22.95
C LYS A 657 -19.69 -47.73 22.18
N ALA A 658 -19.19 -48.73 22.88
CA ALA A 658 -18.88 -50.04 22.31
C ALA A 658 -20.12 -50.74 21.72
N ASN A 659 -19.92 -51.35 20.55
CA ASN A 659 -20.88 -52.21 19.87
C ASN A 659 -20.20 -53.55 19.52
N PRO A 660 -20.52 -54.64 20.25
CA PRO A 660 -19.91 -55.94 20.03
C PRO A 660 -20.39 -56.68 18.77
N ASN A 661 -21.45 -56.22 18.08
CA ASN A 661 -22.01 -56.89 16.88
C ASN A 661 -22.13 -58.43 17.01
N ASP A 662 -22.63 -58.91 18.16
CA ASP A 662 -22.76 -60.33 18.52
C ASP A 662 -21.44 -61.15 18.48
N ALA A 663 -20.30 -60.52 18.77
CA ALA A 663 -19.00 -61.20 18.92
C ALA A 663 -19.04 -62.35 19.93
N SER A 664 -18.54 -63.53 19.54
CA SER A 664 -18.53 -64.73 20.38
C SER A 664 -17.34 -65.64 20.06
N THR A 665 -17.05 -66.63 20.90
CA THR A 665 -16.06 -67.69 20.60
C THR A 665 -16.41 -68.52 19.35
N GLY A 666 -17.67 -68.47 18.90
CA GLY A 666 -18.14 -69.11 17.68
C GLY A 666 -18.04 -68.26 16.40
N ASN A 667 -17.58 -67.01 16.46
CA ASN A 667 -17.47 -66.15 15.27
C ASN A 667 -16.28 -65.17 15.30
N ALA A 668 -16.01 -64.59 14.13
CA ALA A 668 -15.08 -63.48 13.95
C ALA A 668 -15.84 -62.20 13.52
N ASN A 669 -17.00 -61.93 14.14
CA ASN A 669 -17.78 -60.73 13.84
C ASN A 669 -16.96 -59.47 14.16
N THR A 670 -17.09 -58.44 13.32
CA THR A 670 -16.33 -57.20 13.48
C THR A 670 -16.91 -56.36 14.63
N VAL A 671 -16.13 -56.07 15.67
CA VAL A 671 -16.54 -55.17 16.76
C VAL A 671 -16.21 -53.70 16.40
N THR A 672 -17.02 -52.78 16.90
CA THR A 672 -16.92 -51.33 16.64
C THR A 672 -17.23 -50.53 17.90
N ASP A 673 -17.01 -49.22 17.85
CA ASP A 673 -17.42 -48.22 18.86
C ASP A 673 -18.02 -47.01 18.10
N THR A 674 -18.94 -46.27 18.72
CA THR A 674 -19.53 -45.03 18.14
C THR A 674 -19.10 -43.80 18.95
N ILE A 675 -17.97 -43.20 18.55
CA ILE A 675 -17.46 -41.93 19.09
C ILE A 675 -18.46 -40.81 18.80
N SER A 676 -18.75 -39.99 19.81
CA SER A 676 -19.58 -38.79 19.74
C SER A 676 -18.75 -37.59 20.22
N LEU A 677 -18.45 -36.65 19.32
CA LEU A 677 -17.62 -35.48 19.58
C LEU A 677 -18.48 -34.22 19.63
N THR A 678 -18.34 -33.44 20.70
CA THR A 678 -19.14 -32.23 20.99
C THR A 678 -18.27 -30.97 20.94
N ASN A 679 -18.44 -30.17 19.90
CA ASN A 679 -17.74 -28.90 19.74
C ASN A 679 -18.53 -27.76 20.42
N ASN A 680 -18.12 -27.37 21.63
CA ASN A 680 -18.68 -26.23 22.36
C ASN A 680 -18.07 -24.87 21.96
N GLY A 681 -17.26 -24.81 20.90
CA GLY A 681 -16.61 -23.60 20.39
C GLY A 681 -17.48 -22.79 19.42
N ALA A 682 -17.01 -21.58 19.11
CA ALA A 682 -17.71 -20.63 18.23
C ALA A 682 -17.60 -20.96 16.73
N VAL A 683 -16.62 -21.78 16.30
CA VAL A 683 -16.33 -22.10 14.89
C VAL A 683 -16.33 -23.62 14.62
N GLU A 684 -16.39 -24.01 13.34
CA GLU A 684 -16.09 -25.40 12.93
C GLU A 684 -14.63 -25.75 13.24
N ILE A 685 -14.41 -26.99 13.71
CA ILE A 685 -13.09 -27.59 13.89
C ILE A 685 -12.93 -28.84 13.03
N LEU A 686 -11.68 -29.19 12.74
CA LEU A 686 -11.25 -30.43 12.11
C LEU A 686 -10.41 -31.22 13.12
N VAL A 687 -10.82 -32.45 13.42
CA VAL A 687 -10.01 -33.43 14.16
C VAL A 687 -9.30 -34.32 13.13
N ARG A 688 -8.00 -34.07 12.95
CA ARG A 688 -7.16 -34.73 11.93
C ARG A 688 -6.95 -36.21 12.18
N THR A 689 -6.80 -36.62 13.44
CA THR A 689 -6.60 -38.01 13.85
C THR A 689 -7.23 -38.25 15.22
N ILE A 690 -8.06 -39.28 15.31
CA ILE A 690 -8.56 -39.91 16.53
C ILE A 690 -7.86 -41.26 16.61
N HIS A 691 -7.28 -41.60 17.76
CA HIS A 691 -6.77 -42.96 18.04
C HIS A 691 -7.84 -43.74 18.82
N ILE A 692 -8.17 -44.93 18.33
CA ILE A 692 -9.10 -45.87 18.98
C ILE A 692 -8.31 -47.14 19.25
N THR A 693 -8.24 -47.57 20.50
CA THR A 693 -7.51 -48.78 20.92
C THR A 693 -8.50 -49.78 21.48
N LEU A 694 -8.61 -50.96 20.85
CA LEU A 694 -9.30 -52.10 21.44
C LEU A 694 -8.32 -52.85 22.36
N ASN A 695 -8.75 -53.13 23.59
CA ASN A 695 -7.97 -53.82 24.61
C ASN A 695 -8.60 -55.15 25.03
N TYR A 696 -7.76 -56.11 25.40
CA TYR A 696 -8.13 -57.40 25.96
C TYR A 696 -7.18 -57.80 27.11
N PRO A 697 -7.69 -58.16 28.30
CA PRO A 697 -6.90 -58.68 29.40
C PRO A 697 -6.55 -60.16 29.15
N SER A 698 -5.28 -60.45 28.83
CA SER A 698 -4.75 -61.81 28.68
C SER A 698 -3.98 -62.26 29.93
N SER A 699 -3.63 -63.54 29.97
CA SER A 699 -2.78 -64.13 31.02
C SER A 699 -1.35 -63.58 31.06
N GLU A 700 -0.86 -62.99 29.96
CA GLU A 700 0.48 -62.38 29.86
C GLU A 700 0.45 -60.84 30.04
N GLY A 701 -0.74 -60.23 30.13
CA GLY A 701 -0.93 -58.78 30.23
C GLY A 701 -2.04 -58.26 29.30
N ILE A 702 -2.12 -56.93 29.14
CA ILE A 702 -3.11 -56.31 28.24
C ILE A 702 -2.60 -56.38 26.80
N ILE A 703 -3.25 -57.23 25.99
CA ILE A 703 -3.09 -57.23 24.53
C ILE A 703 -3.99 -56.12 23.98
N HIS A 704 -3.48 -55.33 23.05
CA HIS A 704 -4.22 -54.20 22.48
C HIS A 704 -3.89 -54.01 21.00
N SER A 705 -4.79 -53.35 20.29
CA SER A 705 -4.57 -52.91 18.91
C SER A 705 -5.17 -51.53 18.70
N THR A 706 -4.42 -50.64 18.06
CA THR A 706 -4.85 -49.26 17.81
C THR A 706 -5.12 -49.04 16.32
N LYS A 707 -6.26 -48.44 16.00
CA LYS A 707 -6.63 -47.95 14.67
C LYS A 707 -6.97 -46.46 14.75
N THR A 708 -7.08 -45.79 13.61
CA THR A 708 -7.34 -44.36 13.54
C THR A 708 -8.53 -44.01 12.64
N VAL A 709 -9.23 -42.94 12.99
CA VAL A 709 -10.12 -42.21 12.08
C VAL A 709 -9.57 -40.80 11.89
N SER A 710 -9.73 -40.23 10.70
CA SER A 710 -9.13 -38.95 10.33
C SER A 710 -10.13 -37.98 9.69
N ASP A 711 -9.75 -36.71 9.67
CA ASP A 711 -10.44 -35.60 9.01
C ASP A 711 -11.92 -35.40 9.38
N ILE A 712 -12.25 -35.59 10.67
CA ILE A 712 -13.60 -35.38 11.19
C ILE A 712 -13.86 -33.89 11.40
N ARG A 713 -14.76 -33.32 10.59
CA ARG A 713 -15.28 -31.95 10.77
C ARG A 713 -16.40 -31.94 11.81
N ILE A 714 -16.37 -30.95 12.69
CA ILE A 714 -17.38 -30.75 13.75
C ILE A 714 -17.80 -29.27 13.74
N PRO A 715 -18.98 -28.93 13.20
CA PRO A 715 -19.49 -27.56 13.20
C PRO A 715 -19.58 -26.95 14.61
N SER A 716 -19.63 -25.62 14.69
CA SER A 716 -19.79 -24.93 15.98
C SER A 716 -21.08 -25.31 16.70
N GLN A 717 -21.03 -25.36 18.04
CA GLN A 717 -22.16 -25.70 18.92
C GLN A 717 -22.88 -27.02 18.53
N SER A 718 -22.13 -28.02 18.05
CA SER A 718 -22.71 -29.24 17.47
C SER A 718 -22.10 -30.53 18.02
N VAL A 719 -22.80 -31.64 17.78
CA VAL A 719 -22.34 -33.01 18.08
C VAL A 719 -22.27 -33.81 16.78
N VAL A 720 -21.12 -34.42 16.50
CA VAL A 720 -20.92 -35.34 15.37
C VAL A 720 -20.65 -36.74 15.90
N LYS A 721 -21.27 -37.75 15.28
CA LYS A 721 -21.02 -39.16 15.57
C LYS A 721 -20.19 -39.80 14.47
N VAL A 722 -19.27 -40.67 14.88
CA VAL A 722 -18.28 -41.35 14.04
C VAL A 722 -18.14 -42.77 14.53
N ASP A 723 -18.42 -43.75 13.68
CA ASP A 723 -18.15 -45.15 14.01
C ASP A 723 -16.66 -45.46 13.82
N SER A 724 -16.09 -46.22 14.75
CA SER A 724 -14.68 -46.60 14.77
C SER A 724 -14.36 -47.62 13.66
N PRO A 725 -13.08 -47.74 13.25
CA PRO A 725 -12.69 -48.72 12.24
C PRO A 725 -12.88 -50.12 12.81
N GLY A 726 -13.61 -50.98 12.09
CA GLY A 726 -13.93 -52.32 12.57
C GLY A 726 -12.71 -53.14 13.00
N PHE A 727 -12.78 -53.74 14.18
CA PHE A 727 -11.78 -54.65 14.74
C PHE A 727 -12.23 -56.11 14.60
N VAL A 728 -11.28 -57.00 14.36
CA VAL A 728 -11.45 -58.45 14.22
C VAL A 728 -10.43 -59.18 15.13
N PRO A 729 -10.63 -60.47 15.47
CA PRO A 729 -9.73 -61.20 16.39
C PRO A 729 -8.25 -61.13 16.01
N ALA A 730 -7.96 -61.16 14.70
CA ALA A 730 -6.60 -61.09 14.17
C ALA A 730 -5.88 -59.74 14.43
N ASP A 731 -6.60 -58.65 14.71
CA ASP A 731 -5.98 -57.37 15.11
C ASP A 731 -5.30 -57.47 16.48
N LEU A 732 -5.83 -58.33 17.38
CA LEU A 732 -5.22 -58.68 18.66
C LEU A 732 -4.27 -59.90 18.57
N GLY A 733 -3.96 -60.34 17.34
CA GLY A 733 -3.10 -61.50 17.09
C GLY A 733 -3.76 -62.87 17.28
N PHE A 734 -5.08 -62.94 17.51
CA PHE A 734 -5.77 -64.20 17.75
C PHE A 734 -5.92 -65.05 16.48
N THR A 735 -5.76 -66.37 16.61
CA THR A 735 -5.87 -67.33 15.50
C THR A 735 -7.28 -67.90 15.38
N GLY A 736 -8.23 -67.09 14.88
CA GLY A 736 -9.58 -67.55 14.56
C GLY A 736 -10.67 -66.58 15.02
N ASN A 737 -11.47 -67.03 15.99
CA ASN A 737 -12.60 -66.30 16.57
C ASN A 737 -12.17 -65.45 17.79
N TRP A 738 -13.11 -64.72 18.39
CA TRP A 738 -12.84 -63.96 19.62
C TRP A 738 -12.52 -64.86 20.81
N HIS A 739 -11.50 -64.51 21.59
CA HIS A 739 -11.18 -65.19 22.85
C HIS A 739 -12.21 -64.84 23.93
N GLN A 740 -12.58 -65.81 24.77
CA GLN A 740 -13.44 -65.59 25.94
C GLN A 740 -12.74 -64.74 27.01
N ASN A 741 -13.50 -64.00 27.83
CA ASN A 741 -12.92 -63.29 28.97
C ASN A 741 -12.41 -64.27 30.05
N LEU A 742 -11.24 -63.98 30.63
CA LEU A 742 -10.54 -64.90 31.56
C LEU A 742 -11.15 -64.94 32.97
N GLN A 743 -11.94 -63.93 33.34
CA GLN A 743 -12.66 -63.83 34.62
C GLN A 743 -14.04 -63.20 34.40
N GLU A 744 -14.99 -63.46 35.32
CA GLU A 744 -16.34 -62.86 35.27
C GLU A 744 -16.31 -61.31 35.25
N ALA A 745 -15.27 -60.70 35.82
CA ALA A 745 -15.05 -59.25 35.83
C ALA A 745 -14.25 -58.72 34.62
N ASP A 746 -13.62 -59.59 33.82
CA ASP A 746 -12.82 -59.16 32.67
C ASP A 746 -13.70 -58.75 31.48
N ARG A 747 -13.32 -57.67 30.80
CA ARG A 747 -14.04 -57.10 29.66
C ARG A 747 -13.07 -56.83 28.52
N TYR A 748 -13.57 -56.85 27.30
CA TYR A 748 -12.96 -56.04 26.24
C TYR A 748 -13.39 -54.60 26.45
N TRP A 749 -12.50 -53.63 26.21
CA TRP A 749 -12.84 -52.21 26.26
C TRP A 749 -12.13 -51.42 25.17
N PHE A 750 -12.71 -50.29 24.77
CA PHE A 750 -12.09 -49.31 23.89
C PHE A 750 -11.50 -48.15 24.69
N ASP A 751 -10.34 -47.65 24.29
CA ASP A 751 -9.79 -46.37 24.75
C ASP A 751 -9.71 -45.42 23.55
N VAL A 752 -10.15 -44.16 23.73
CA VAL A 752 -10.21 -43.17 22.65
C VAL A 752 -9.41 -41.93 23.02
N ALA A 753 -8.45 -41.55 22.18
CA ALA A 753 -7.54 -40.43 22.43
C ALA A 753 -7.38 -39.52 21.21
N ILE A 754 -7.45 -38.21 21.43
CA ILE A 754 -7.15 -37.17 20.46
C ILE A 754 -5.99 -36.33 20.99
N ASP A 755 -4.88 -36.32 20.26
CA ASP A 755 -3.77 -35.38 20.50
C ASP A 755 -4.28 -33.94 20.26
N PRO A 756 -4.12 -33.00 21.22
CA PRO A 756 -4.49 -31.61 21.02
C PRO A 756 -3.92 -30.97 19.74
N ALA A 757 -2.74 -31.38 19.28
CA ALA A 757 -2.14 -30.89 18.03
C ALA A 757 -2.90 -31.33 16.76
N ASN A 758 -3.80 -32.31 16.87
CA ASN A 758 -4.68 -32.76 15.79
C ASN A 758 -6.04 -32.04 15.75
N VAL A 759 -6.36 -31.16 16.72
CA VAL A 759 -7.57 -30.35 16.69
C VAL A 759 -7.25 -28.97 16.12
N VAL A 760 -7.76 -28.66 14.93
CA VAL A 760 -7.49 -27.39 14.23
C VAL A 760 -8.76 -26.68 13.79
N ASP A 761 -8.66 -25.36 13.60
CA ASP A 761 -9.72 -24.55 12.98
C ASP A 761 -9.70 -24.64 11.43
N ALA A 762 -10.61 -23.91 10.78
CA ALA A 762 -10.67 -23.83 9.32
C ALA A 762 -9.45 -23.15 8.65
N SER A 763 -8.63 -22.40 9.40
CA SER A 763 -7.37 -21.81 8.90
C SER A 763 -6.18 -22.79 8.99
N GLY A 764 -6.34 -23.86 9.78
CA GLY A 764 -5.31 -24.83 10.13
C GLY A 764 -4.56 -24.54 11.43
N ALA A 765 -5.01 -23.55 12.22
CA ALA A 765 -4.46 -23.22 13.53
C ALA A 765 -4.85 -24.27 14.57
N VAL A 766 -3.92 -24.69 15.43
CA VAL A 766 -4.21 -25.60 16.54
C VAL A 766 -5.09 -24.88 17.57
N VAL A 767 -6.26 -25.46 17.87
CA VAL A 767 -7.20 -24.91 18.85
C VAL A 767 -6.81 -25.44 20.23
N PRO A 768 -6.47 -24.58 21.22
CA PRO A 768 -6.09 -25.04 22.54
C PRO A 768 -7.29 -25.67 23.25
N LEU A 769 -7.12 -26.86 23.82
CA LEU A 769 -8.18 -27.56 24.54
C LEU A 769 -8.16 -27.22 26.03
N ALA A 770 -9.34 -27.09 26.65
CA ALA A 770 -9.50 -26.87 28.09
C ALA A 770 -9.07 -28.09 28.94
N SER A 771 -9.06 -29.28 28.36
CA SER A 771 -8.66 -30.56 28.96
C SER A 771 -8.17 -31.51 27.87
N SER A 772 -7.48 -32.60 28.23
CA SER A 772 -7.13 -33.66 27.29
C SER A 772 -8.40 -34.34 26.75
N ALA A 773 -8.50 -34.49 25.43
CA ALA A 773 -9.60 -35.18 24.77
C ALA A 773 -9.31 -36.70 24.73
N THR A 774 -9.45 -37.33 25.89
CA THR A 774 -9.08 -38.73 26.17
C THR A 774 -10.15 -39.41 27.01
N HIS A 775 -10.55 -40.62 26.64
CA HIS A 775 -11.50 -41.48 27.36
C HIS A 775 -10.86 -42.85 27.65
N ASP A 776 -10.96 -43.30 28.90
CA ASP A 776 -10.46 -44.59 29.40
C ASP A 776 -11.66 -45.52 29.63
N GLY A 777 -11.85 -46.45 28.69
CA GLY A 777 -13.00 -47.35 28.71
C GLY A 777 -12.88 -48.47 29.74
N ARG A 778 -11.74 -48.61 30.43
CA ARG A 778 -11.53 -49.65 31.45
C ARG A 778 -12.42 -49.46 32.68
N THR A 779 -13.00 -48.27 32.85
CA THR A 779 -13.95 -47.98 33.94
C THR A 779 -15.35 -47.56 33.46
N ASP A 780 -15.59 -47.48 32.15
CA ASP A 780 -16.89 -47.12 31.57
C ASP A 780 -17.68 -48.35 31.08
N PRO A 781 -18.86 -48.65 31.65
CA PRO A 781 -19.71 -49.74 31.18
C PRO A 781 -20.25 -49.59 29.75
N GLU A 782 -20.29 -48.38 29.17
CA GLU A 782 -20.69 -48.19 27.77
C GLU A 782 -19.54 -48.48 26.79
N GLU A 783 -18.29 -48.53 27.24
CA GLU A 783 -17.11 -48.95 26.47
C GLU A 783 -16.84 -50.46 26.49
N GLN A 784 -17.60 -51.20 27.31
CA GLN A 784 -17.25 -52.57 27.68
C GLN A 784 -18.17 -53.61 27.06
N PHE A 785 -17.57 -54.70 26.60
CA PHE A 785 -18.31 -55.89 26.19
C PHE A 785 -17.67 -57.18 26.71
N GLN A 786 -18.50 -58.24 26.75
CA GLN A 786 -18.08 -59.59 27.11
C GLN A 786 -18.14 -60.51 25.89
N VAL A 787 -17.16 -61.42 25.82
CA VAL A 787 -17.19 -62.62 24.97
C VAL A 787 -17.28 -63.80 25.94
N LEU A 788 -18.46 -64.40 26.02
CA LEU A 788 -18.74 -65.53 26.91
C LEU A 788 -18.45 -66.86 26.21
N ALA A 789 -18.15 -67.88 27.00
CA ALA A 789 -17.93 -69.24 26.51
C ALA A 789 -19.23 -69.85 25.94
N GLY A 790 -19.10 -70.61 24.85
CA GLY A 790 -20.21 -71.21 24.11
C GLY A 790 -20.38 -72.70 24.39
N ILE A 791 -21.62 -73.19 24.35
CA ILE A 791 -21.97 -74.61 24.58
C ILE A 791 -21.32 -75.59 23.59
N HIS A 792 -20.72 -75.11 22.50
CA HIS A 792 -20.03 -75.93 21.51
C HIS A 792 -18.56 -76.25 21.88
N GLN A 793 -18.00 -75.58 22.88
CA GLN A 793 -16.60 -75.78 23.32
C GLN A 793 -16.41 -77.05 24.16
N ALA A 794 -17.49 -77.79 24.45
CA ALA A 794 -17.46 -79.06 25.18
C ALA A 794 -18.43 -80.05 24.54
N ARG A 795 -17.98 -81.29 24.34
CA ARG A 795 -18.78 -82.44 23.94
C ARG A 795 -18.26 -83.69 24.64
N THR A 796 -19.06 -84.74 24.66
CA THR A 796 -18.74 -86.01 25.29
C THR A 796 -19.43 -87.14 24.52
N GLU A 797 -18.85 -88.35 24.56
CA GLU A 797 -19.38 -89.57 23.92
C GLU A 797 -19.21 -90.79 24.83
N ALA A 798 -20.25 -91.62 24.97
CA ALA A 798 -20.24 -92.79 25.83
C ALA A 798 -19.36 -93.92 25.24
N ALA A 799 -18.34 -94.34 25.99
CA ALA A 799 -17.34 -95.33 25.58
C ALA A 799 -17.30 -96.57 26.49
N ASN A 800 -16.74 -97.66 25.95
CA ASN A 800 -16.77 -99.01 26.55
C ASN A 800 -18.18 -99.52 26.91
N THR A 801 -19.24 -99.00 26.27
CA THR A 801 -20.63 -99.31 26.58
C THR A 801 -20.97 -100.80 26.35
N PHE A 802 -21.92 -101.31 27.14
CA PHE A 802 -22.30 -102.73 27.15
C PHE A 802 -23.77 -102.93 26.77
N ARG A 803 -24.06 -104.01 26.03
CA ARG A 803 -25.41 -104.33 25.53
C ARG A 803 -26.24 -105.18 26.50
N PHE A 804 -25.59 -105.94 27.36
CA PHE A 804 -26.25 -106.90 28.26
C PHE A 804 -25.86 -106.63 29.71
N ALA A 805 -26.82 -106.78 30.62
CA ALA A 805 -26.58 -106.73 32.06
C ALA A 805 -25.66 -107.88 32.52
N GLY A 806 -25.01 -107.70 33.67
CA GLY A 806 -23.92 -108.55 34.15
C GLY A 806 -22.53 -107.98 33.80
N GLY A 807 -21.49 -108.63 34.32
CA GLY A 807 -20.10 -108.18 34.17
C GLY A 807 -19.74 -107.00 35.09
N ALA A 808 -18.44 -106.69 35.13
CA ALA A 808 -17.86 -105.66 35.99
C ALA A 808 -16.77 -104.82 35.30
N ASP A 809 -16.70 -104.87 33.97
CA ASP A 809 -15.78 -104.05 33.17
C ASP A 809 -16.13 -102.55 33.28
N ALA A 810 -15.11 -101.70 33.20
CA ALA A 810 -15.25 -100.27 33.42
C ALA A 810 -15.75 -99.51 32.17
N VAL A 811 -16.80 -98.71 32.37
CA VAL A 811 -17.34 -97.76 31.37
C VAL A 811 -16.83 -96.34 31.65
N HIS A 812 -16.72 -95.52 30.61
CA HIS A 812 -16.33 -94.11 30.75
C HIS A 812 -16.85 -93.29 29.56
N ASP A 813 -16.83 -91.97 29.70
CA ASP A 813 -17.01 -91.00 28.64
C ASP A 813 -15.69 -90.69 27.90
N SER A 814 -15.83 -90.16 26.68
CA SER A 814 -14.77 -89.59 25.85
C SER A 814 -15.02 -88.10 25.70
N ILE A 815 -14.37 -87.31 26.54
CA ILE A 815 -14.63 -85.88 26.74
C ILE A 815 -13.80 -85.08 25.73
N ILE A 816 -14.45 -84.26 24.91
CA ILE A 816 -13.87 -83.46 23.84
C ILE A 816 -14.02 -81.98 24.20
N MET A 817 -12.91 -81.24 24.23
CA MET A 817 -12.88 -79.83 24.66
C MET A 817 -12.22 -78.91 23.62
N GLU A 818 -12.68 -77.66 23.55
CA GLU A 818 -12.15 -76.59 22.69
C GLU A 818 -12.08 -75.25 23.46
N PHE A 819 -11.25 -75.20 24.52
CA PHE A 819 -11.00 -74.01 25.34
C PHE A 819 -9.52 -73.60 25.28
N ASP A 820 -9.20 -72.53 24.54
CA ASP A 820 -7.83 -72.01 24.40
C ASP A 820 -7.29 -71.26 25.65
N ALA A 821 -8.14 -71.00 26.65
CA ALA A 821 -7.82 -70.11 27.78
C ALA A 821 -6.99 -70.75 28.91
N VAL A 822 -6.96 -72.09 29.01
CA VAL A 822 -6.31 -72.85 30.09
C VAL A 822 -5.78 -74.19 29.55
N PRO A 823 -4.79 -74.85 30.18
CA PRO A 823 -4.25 -76.13 29.66
C PRO A 823 -5.10 -77.36 30.02
N SER A 824 -5.85 -77.32 31.13
CA SER A 824 -6.62 -78.46 31.64
C SER A 824 -7.80 -77.99 32.48
N LEU A 825 -8.93 -78.69 32.40
CA LEU A 825 -10.16 -78.37 33.14
C LEU A 825 -10.48 -79.45 34.17
N GLN A 826 -10.93 -79.03 35.36
CA GLN A 826 -11.64 -79.90 36.28
C GLN A 826 -13.08 -80.07 35.80
N ILE A 827 -13.52 -81.32 35.69
CA ILE A 827 -14.89 -81.68 35.31
C ILE A 827 -15.50 -82.64 36.32
N VAL A 828 -16.82 -82.69 36.33
CA VAL A 828 -17.64 -83.69 37.01
C VAL A 828 -18.43 -84.44 35.94
N SER A 829 -18.01 -85.67 35.65
CA SER A 829 -18.82 -86.60 34.85
C SER A 829 -19.76 -87.36 35.78
N THR A 830 -21.01 -87.51 35.39
CA THR A 830 -22.05 -88.18 36.18
C THR A 830 -22.68 -89.29 35.37
N LEU A 831 -22.34 -90.54 35.66
CA LEU A 831 -23.05 -91.68 35.07
C LEU A 831 -24.40 -91.84 35.77
N ASN A 832 -25.46 -91.76 34.99
CA ASN A 832 -26.84 -91.98 35.39
C ASN A 832 -27.33 -93.35 34.97
N TRP A 833 -28.32 -93.88 35.69
CA TRP A 833 -29.03 -95.11 35.35
C TRP A 833 -30.52 -95.03 35.71
N CYS A 834 -31.38 -95.59 34.86
CA CYS A 834 -32.80 -95.86 35.12
C CYS A 834 -33.13 -97.30 34.69
N SER A 835 -33.97 -98.00 35.45
CA SER A 835 -34.41 -99.37 35.13
C SER A 835 -35.36 -99.43 33.92
N ASP A 836 -36.05 -98.32 33.62
CA ASP A 836 -36.79 -98.14 32.38
C ASP A 836 -35.83 -97.78 31.23
N ALA A 837 -35.87 -98.55 30.15
CA ALA A 837 -35.06 -98.33 28.96
C ALA A 837 -35.44 -97.03 28.20
N GLU A 838 -36.66 -96.53 28.39
CA GLU A 838 -37.15 -95.26 27.85
C GLU A 838 -37.13 -94.14 28.91
N GLY A 839 -36.63 -94.42 30.12
CA GLY A 839 -36.61 -93.49 31.24
C GLY A 839 -35.83 -92.21 30.93
N VAL A 840 -36.36 -91.06 31.37
CA VAL A 840 -35.77 -89.71 31.19
C VAL A 840 -35.38 -89.04 32.51
N ARG A 841 -35.24 -89.83 33.59
CA ARG A 841 -34.80 -89.41 34.92
C ARG A 841 -34.05 -90.55 35.59
N ALA A 842 -32.94 -90.25 36.26
CA ALA A 842 -32.13 -91.26 36.93
C ALA A 842 -32.82 -91.82 38.19
N GLU A 843 -32.71 -93.14 38.39
CA GLU A 843 -32.97 -93.82 39.66
C GLU A 843 -31.72 -93.89 40.53
N ARG A 844 -30.54 -93.95 39.90
CA ARG A 844 -29.24 -93.72 40.54
C ARG A 844 -28.33 -92.92 39.62
N SER A 845 -27.52 -92.07 40.25
CA SER A 845 -26.47 -91.29 39.62
C SER A 845 -25.20 -91.43 40.45
N VAL A 846 -24.05 -91.56 39.80
CA VAL A 846 -22.73 -91.49 40.44
C VAL A 846 -21.96 -90.38 39.74
N ALA A 847 -21.45 -89.41 40.51
CA ALA A 847 -20.61 -88.34 40.01
C ALA A 847 -19.13 -88.60 40.36
N LYS A 848 -18.23 -88.40 39.40
CA LYS A 848 -16.77 -88.48 39.59
C LYS A 848 -16.08 -87.24 39.04
N ASN A 849 -15.14 -86.71 39.81
CA ASN A 849 -14.26 -85.62 39.39
C ASN A 849 -13.13 -86.17 38.51
N ALA A 850 -12.77 -85.46 37.45
CA ALA A 850 -11.56 -85.71 36.68
C ALA A 850 -10.88 -84.41 36.24
N MET A 851 -9.59 -84.51 35.88
CA MET A 851 -8.88 -83.46 35.13
C MET A 851 -8.73 -83.92 33.68
N VAL A 852 -9.24 -83.12 32.75
CA VAL A 852 -9.13 -83.38 31.30
C VAL A 852 -8.27 -82.30 30.62
N GLN A 853 -7.74 -82.58 29.44
CA GLN A 853 -7.18 -81.53 28.58
C GLN A 853 -8.29 -80.52 28.25
N ALA A 854 -7.96 -79.24 28.26
CA ALA A 854 -8.89 -78.18 27.87
C ALA A 854 -9.08 -78.08 26.34
N GLN A 855 -8.23 -78.75 25.58
CA GLN A 855 -8.29 -78.82 24.12
C GLN A 855 -8.04 -80.26 23.63
N GLY A 856 -8.86 -80.73 22.69
CA GLY A 856 -8.82 -82.09 22.16
C GLY A 856 -9.58 -83.12 23.01
N THR A 857 -9.36 -84.40 22.71
CA THR A 857 -10.09 -85.52 23.33
C THR A 857 -9.32 -86.11 24.53
N SER A 858 -10.01 -86.23 25.66
CA SER A 858 -9.56 -86.89 26.88
C SER A 858 -10.48 -88.07 27.22
N LYS A 859 -9.92 -89.12 27.82
CA LYS A 859 -10.73 -90.13 28.51
C LYS A 859 -11.22 -89.56 29.85
N GLY A 860 -12.51 -89.62 30.11
CA GLY A 860 -13.08 -89.25 31.40
C GLY A 860 -12.96 -90.35 32.47
N PRO A 861 -13.56 -90.17 33.65
CA PRO A 861 -13.38 -91.08 34.78
C PRO A 861 -14.05 -92.44 34.53
N GLU A 862 -13.39 -93.51 34.97
CA GLU A 862 -13.93 -94.87 34.89
C GLU A 862 -14.98 -95.12 35.98
N PHE A 863 -16.10 -95.74 35.61
CA PHE A 863 -17.17 -96.20 36.48
C PHE A 863 -17.27 -97.73 36.43
N ILE A 864 -17.56 -98.34 37.57
CA ILE A 864 -17.74 -99.78 37.78
C ILE A 864 -19.04 -100.03 38.57
N PRO A 865 -19.62 -101.26 38.55
CA PRO A 865 -20.84 -101.56 39.28
C PRO A 865 -20.78 -101.25 40.79
N ASP A 866 -19.59 -101.41 41.38
CA ASP A 866 -19.31 -101.16 42.80
C ASP A 866 -19.59 -99.70 43.19
N ASP A 867 -19.39 -98.73 42.29
CA ASP A 867 -19.73 -97.32 42.52
C ASP A 867 -21.24 -97.11 42.74
N PHE A 868 -22.07 -97.92 42.07
CA PHE A 868 -23.52 -97.94 42.23
C PHE A 868 -23.95 -98.86 43.39
N GLY A 869 -23.01 -99.54 44.05
CA GLY A 869 -23.25 -100.54 45.10
C GLY A 869 -23.86 -101.84 44.58
N TRP A 870 -23.46 -102.29 43.39
CA TRP A 870 -23.91 -103.54 42.76
C TRP A 870 -22.72 -104.44 42.41
N ASP A 871 -22.84 -105.76 42.54
CA ASP A 871 -21.75 -106.69 42.17
C ASP A 871 -21.51 -106.77 40.64
N THR A 872 -22.52 -106.39 39.84
CA THR A 872 -22.49 -106.37 38.36
C THR A 872 -23.42 -105.31 37.78
N TRP A 873 -23.21 -104.92 36.51
CA TRP A 873 -24.07 -103.98 35.81
C TRP A 873 -25.52 -104.48 35.64
N LYS A 874 -26.48 -103.56 35.59
CA LYS A 874 -27.93 -103.86 35.48
C LYS A 874 -28.49 -103.53 34.10
N ALA A 875 -29.63 -104.14 33.78
CA ALA A 875 -30.45 -103.70 32.64
C ALA A 875 -31.05 -102.31 32.91
N GLY A 876 -31.35 -101.57 31.84
CA GLY A 876 -31.86 -100.20 31.91
C GLY A 876 -31.12 -99.23 30.98
N ARG A 877 -31.52 -97.96 30.98
CA ARG A 877 -30.87 -96.86 30.26
C ARG A 877 -29.74 -96.27 31.11
N TYR A 878 -28.63 -95.94 30.46
CA TYR A 878 -27.49 -95.24 31.03
C TYR A 878 -27.17 -94.00 30.19
N TRP A 879 -26.71 -92.92 30.83
CA TRP A 879 -26.17 -91.74 30.15
C TRP A 879 -25.22 -90.94 31.04
N TYR A 880 -24.31 -90.18 30.42
CA TYR A 880 -23.37 -89.29 31.12
C TYR A 880 -23.87 -87.84 31.15
N ASP A 881 -23.98 -87.22 32.34
CA ASP A 881 -24.13 -85.76 32.44
C ASP A 881 -22.75 -85.15 32.76
N LEU A 882 -22.26 -84.26 31.91
CA LEU A 882 -20.96 -83.60 32.05
C LEU A 882 -21.13 -82.15 32.54
N THR A 883 -20.70 -81.90 33.78
CA THR A 883 -20.61 -80.55 34.34
C THR A 883 -19.15 -80.10 34.35
N ILE A 884 -18.84 -78.99 33.67
CA ILE A 884 -17.58 -78.29 33.83
C ILE A 884 -17.76 -77.31 35.00
N THR A 885 -16.96 -77.45 36.06
CA THR A 885 -17.04 -76.59 37.23
C THR A 885 -16.59 -75.17 36.87
N ASP A 886 -17.23 -74.13 37.40
CA ASP A 886 -16.71 -72.75 37.30
C ASP A 886 -15.30 -72.70 37.92
N GLN A 887 -14.32 -72.27 37.12
CA GLN A 887 -12.90 -72.27 37.48
C GLN A 887 -12.18 -71.12 36.78
N GLN A 888 -10.99 -70.73 37.27
CA GLN A 888 -10.26 -69.58 36.70
C GLN A 888 -9.99 -69.79 35.20
N GLY A 889 -10.55 -68.92 34.34
CA GLY A 889 -10.51 -69.03 32.88
C GLY A 889 -11.79 -69.59 32.21
N VAL A 890 -12.72 -70.21 32.95
CA VAL A 890 -13.98 -70.79 32.41
C VAL A 890 -15.14 -70.60 33.40
N PHE A 891 -16.17 -69.86 32.96
CA PHE A 891 -17.33 -69.48 33.78
C PHE A 891 -18.64 -69.56 33.00
N GLY A 892 -19.75 -69.86 33.70
CA GLY A 892 -21.11 -69.70 33.20
C GLY A 892 -21.55 -70.75 32.17
N LEU A 893 -20.82 -71.86 32.06
CA LEU A 893 -21.20 -72.99 31.21
C LEU A 893 -22.43 -73.70 31.79
N LYS A 894 -23.32 -74.14 30.89
CA LYS A 894 -24.42 -75.03 31.26
C LYS A 894 -23.90 -76.47 31.32
N PRO A 895 -24.36 -77.30 32.29
CA PRO A 895 -24.12 -78.74 32.23
C PRO A 895 -24.62 -79.32 30.90
N LEU A 896 -23.82 -80.20 30.31
CA LEU A 896 -24.24 -81.05 29.21
C LEU A 896 -25.02 -82.22 29.80
N LEU A 897 -26.29 -82.35 29.43
CA LEU A 897 -27.16 -83.43 29.89
C LEU A 897 -27.17 -84.54 28.83
N GLY A 898 -26.60 -85.71 29.14
CA GLY A 898 -26.45 -86.80 28.16
C GLY A 898 -27.77 -87.41 27.72
N ILE A 899 -28.84 -87.20 28.49
CA ILE A 899 -30.20 -87.61 28.12
C ILE A 899 -30.71 -86.88 26.86
N ASP A 900 -30.17 -85.70 26.56
CA ASP A 900 -30.48 -84.88 25.37
C ASP A 900 -29.48 -85.12 24.22
N ILE A 901 -28.53 -86.05 24.34
CA ILE A 901 -27.42 -86.30 23.40
C ILE A 901 -27.35 -87.80 23.05
N ASP A 902 -27.66 -88.18 21.81
CA ASP A 902 -27.75 -89.61 21.42
C ASP A 902 -26.41 -90.37 21.49
N GLU A 903 -25.26 -89.69 21.39
CA GLU A 903 -23.95 -90.32 21.57
C GLU A 903 -23.55 -90.51 23.05
N GLU A 904 -24.28 -89.93 24.00
CA GLU A 904 -24.00 -90.03 25.45
C GLU A 904 -24.77 -91.13 26.16
N GLN A 905 -25.65 -91.83 25.45
CA GLN A 905 -26.61 -92.75 26.06
C GLN A 905 -26.62 -94.14 25.44
N TRP A 906 -26.84 -95.16 26.26
CA TRP A 906 -27.04 -96.54 25.82
C TRP A 906 -28.03 -97.28 26.72
N SER A 907 -28.67 -98.31 26.19
CA SER A 907 -29.58 -99.17 26.96
C SER A 907 -29.06 -100.60 26.98
N ALA A 908 -28.83 -101.13 28.18
CA ALA A 908 -28.47 -102.52 28.41
C ALA A 908 -29.74 -103.34 28.71
N VAL A 909 -29.82 -104.55 28.17
CA VAL A 909 -30.95 -105.47 28.40
C VAL A 909 -30.52 -106.69 29.22
N GLU A 910 -31.45 -107.36 29.88
CA GLU A 910 -31.16 -108.64 30.54
C GLU A 910 -30.61 -109.67 29.54
N PRO A 911 -29.60 -110.50 29.91
CA PRO A 911 -29.15 -111.60 29.08
C PRO A 911 -30.30 -112.56 28.74
N PRO A 912 -30.41 -113.02 27.47
CA PRO A 912 -31.49 -113.92 27.08
C PRO A 912 -31.39 -115.26 27.84
N ALA A 913 -32.45 -115.60 28.58
CA ALA A 913 -32.48 -116.79 29.42
C ALA A 913 -32.36 -118.09 28.59
N LEU A 914 -31.27 -118.82 28.80
CA LEU A 914 -31.02 -120.12 28.14
C LEU A 914 -31.84 -121.24 28.83
N PRO A 915 -32.62 -122.04 28.08
CA PRO A 915 -33.40 -123.13 28.66
C PRO A 915 -32.51 -124.30 29.11
N MET A 916 -32.80 -124.87 30.28
CA MET A 916 -32.01 -125.92 30.92
C MET A 916 -32.13 -127.30 30.25
N THR A 917 -31.04 -128.09 30.22
CA THR A 917 -30.90 -129.43 30.85
C THR A 917 -29.57 -130.12 30.46
N GLY A 918 -29.06 -131.04 31.30
CA GLY A 918 -28.20 -132.16 30.87
C GLY A 918 -26.68 -131.96 30.78
N ILE A 919 -25.97 -132.12 31.91
CA ILE A 919 -24.57 -132.63 31.98
C ILE A 919 -24.57 -134.14 31.61
N PRO A 920 -23.46 -134.83 31.18
CA PRO A 920 -22.02 -134.50 31.38
C PRO A 920 -20.98 -134.90 30.28
N TYR A 921 -19.70 -134.56 30.54
CA TYR A 921 -18.42 -135.22 30.08
C TYR A 921 -18.01 -135.16 28.57
N ASP A 922 -16.73 -135.07 28.17
CA ASP A 922 -15.46 -134.70 28.84
C ASP A 922 -14.32 -134.37 27.82
N MET A 923 -13.24 -133.68 28.27
CA MET A 923 -11.88 -133.50 27.68
C MET A 923 -11.66 -133.02 26.22
N GLY A 924 -10.62 -132.18 25.97
CA GLY A 924 -10.25 -131.74 24.61
C GLY A 924 -8.82 -131.19 24.32
N ARG A 925 -8.35 -130.13 25.02
CA ARG A 925 -7.06 -129.39 24.80
C ARG A 925 -6.94 -128.52 23.50
N ILE A 926 -5.83 -127.77 23.44
CA ILE A 926 -5.32 -126.86 22.37
C ILE A 926 -6.04 -125.49 22.35
N ALA A 927 -5.48 -124.30 22.66
CA ALA A 927 -4.12 -123.74 22.88
C ALA A 927 -3.43 -123.03 21.68
N LEU A 928 -2.88 -121.82 21.94
CA LEU A 928 -2.10 -120.92 21.04
C LEU A 928 -2.93 -120.25 19.91
N THR A 929 -2.59 -119.08 19.31
CA THR A 929 -1.38 -118.21 19.39
C THR A 929 -1.71 -116.71 19.14
N CYS A 930 -0.70 -115.82 19.21
CA CYS A 930 -0.78 -114.35 19.04
C CYS A 930 -0.53 -113.85 17.59
N SER A 931 -0.64 -112.51 17.40
CA SER A 931 -0.12 -111.67 16.28
C SER A 931 -0.78 -111.79 14.88
N GLY A 932 -0.81 -110.76 14.01
CA GLY A 932 -0.49 -109.33 14.18
C GLY A 932 -0.12 -108.59 12.87
N ILE A 933 -0.03 -107.24 12.94
CA ILE A 933 0.79 -106.32 12.08
C ILE A 933 0.29 -105.94 10.64
N SER A 934 0.35 -104.61 10.34
CA SER A 934 0.45 -103.94 9.00
C SER A 934 -0.75 -103.87 8.03
N ALA A 935 -0.86 -102.90 7.09
CA ALA A 935 -0.27 -101.55 6.96
C ALA A 935 -0.89 -100.68 5.81
N VAL A 936 -0.88 -99.35 6.00
CA VAL A 936 -0.64 -98.24 5.03
C VAL A 936 -1.28 -98.22 3.61
N ALA A 937 -2.28 -97.33 3.47
CA ALA A 937 -2.58 -96.33 2.41
C ALA A 937 -2.15 -96.44 0.92
N VAL A 938 -3.08 -96.05 0.03
CA VAL A 938 -2.90 -95.22 -1.21
C VAL A 938 -4.16 -94.30 -1.36
N ALA A 939 -4.12 -93.23 -2.16
CA ALA A 939 -5.02 -92.07 -2.04
C ALA A 939 -5.76 -91.58 -3.33
N ALA A 940 -6.64 -90.57 -3.13
CA ALA A 940 -7.06 -89.48 -4.03
C ALA A 940 -8.22 -89.66 -5.05
N GLY A 941 -9.09 -88.63 -5.14
CA GLY A 941 -9.73 -88.22 -6.41
C GLY A 941 -11.17 -87.62 -6.39
N ALA A 942 -11.28 -86.28 -6.57
CA ALA A 942 -12.39 -85.55 -7.23
C ALA A 942 -13.84 -85.58 -6.64
N MET A 943 -14.81 -84.73 -7.06
CA MET A 943 -14.84 -83.25 -7.22
C MET A 943 -16.29 -82.76 -7.55
N LEU A 944 -16.73 -81.59 -7.02
CA LEU A 944 -17.95 -80.80 -7.38
C LEU A 944 -19.34 -81.50 -7.16
N ALA A 945 -20.46 -80.87 -6.77
CA ALA A 945 -21.12 -79.56 -7.05
C ALA A 945 -21.85 -79.52 -8.42
N SER A 946 -22.96 -78.79 -8.67
CA SER A 946 -24.00 -78.09 -7.88
C SER A 946 -25.02 -77.46 -8.89
N ARG A 947 -26.08 -76.75 -8.44
CA ARG A 947 -26.94 -75.80 -9.23
C ARG A 947 -27.81 -76.48 -10.35
N LYS A 948 -28.76 -75.85 -11.09
CA LYS A 948 -29.56 -74.58 -11.08
C LYS A 948 -30.80 -74.80 -12.04
N HIS A 949 -31.75 -73.90 -12.34
CA HIS A 949 -31.97 -72.47 -11.99
C HIS A 949 -33.42 -72.19 -11.48
N HIS A 950 -34.33 -71.33 -12.00
CA HIS A 950 -34.39 -70.44 -13.19
C HIS A 950 -35.11 -69.10 -12.91
N SER A 951 -34.97 -68.15 -13.84
CA SER A 951 -35.60 -66.82 -13.88
C SER A 951 -36.02 -66.45 -15.31
N ASN A 952 -36.90 -65.44 -15.49
CA ASN A 952 -37.22 -64.70 -16.73
C ASN A 952 -38.25 -63.57 -16.41
N ALA A 953 -38.38 -62.43 -17.12
CA ALA A 953 -37.44 -61.68 -17.99
C ALA A 953 -37.97 -60.26 -18.37
N SER A 954 -37.06 -59.26 -18.39
CA SER A 954 -37.00 -58.11 -19.35
C SER A 954 -37.83 -56.79 -19.21
N ARG A 955 -37.17 -55.69 -19.65
CA ARG A 955 -37.65 -54.42 -20.30
C ARG A 955 -38.23 -53.19 -19.53
N ARG A 956 -37.36 -52.15 -19.43
CA ARG A 956 -37.48 -50.73 -19.89
C ARG A 956 -38.57 -49.72 -19.37
N LYS A 957 -38.05 -48.64 -18.74
CA LYS A 957 -38.22 -47.17 -19.02
C LYS A 957 -39.50 -46.35 -18.63
N TYR A 958 -39.27 -45.29 -17.81
CA TYR A 958 -39.84 -43.90 -17.84
C TYR A 958 -41.37 -43.71 -17.54
N ARG A 959 -41.94 -42.55 -17.09
CA ARG A 959 -41.51 -41.12 -16.86
C ARG A 959 -42.44 -40.41 -15.84
N HIS A 960 -42.04 -39.19 -15.38
CA HIS A 960 -42.82 -38.05 -14.78
C HIS A 960 -42.71 -37.82 -13.25
N SER A 961 -42.93 -36.60 -12.69
CA SER A 961 -42.26 -35.28 -12.89
C SER A 961 -42.90 -34.15 -12.05
N ARG A 962 -42.13 -33.45 -11.16
CA ARG A 962 -42.50 -32.23 -10.38
C ARG A 962 -43.69 -32.41 -9.40
N GLN A 963 -43.83 -31.72 -8.26
CA GLN A 963 -43.07 -30.68 -7.51
C GLN A 963 -43.38 -30.91 -5.99
N GLY A 964 -42.80 -30.26 -4.97
CA GLY A 964 -41.87 -29.12 -4.88
C GLY A 964 -42.40 -28.05 -3.88
N VAL A 965 -41.50 -27.30 -3.21
CA VAL A 965 -41.72 -26.56 -1.92
C VAL A 965 -41.74 -27.56 -0.73
N HIS A 966 -41.06 -27.34 0.40
CA HIS A 966 -40.57 -26.08 0.98
C HIS A 966 -39.06 -26.05 1.28
#